data_AF-A0A1Z8VW29-F1
#
_entry.id   AF-A0A1Z8VW29-F1
#
_cell.length_a   1.000
_cell.length_b   1.000
_cell.length_c   1.000
_cell.angle_alpha   90.00
_cell.angle_beta   90.00
_cell.angle_gamma   90.00
#
_symmetry.space_group_name_H-M   'P 1'
#
loop_
_entity.id
_entity.type
_entity.pdbx_description
1 polymer ?
#
loop_
_entity_poly.entity_id
_entity_poly.type
_entity_poly.pdbx_seq_one_letter_code
_entity_poly.pdbx_strand_id
1 'polypeptide(L)'
;MSTLYQDVMTTINNDINKINVKDTHIVNPRETFYDEPWTPWMNDQDMIWSASFRQYNPMESLIRMYTLNTGFEDQNNYDPFQDENLESQVGEGNMWRFKDSGSSEETQYRIEKFKQDMNDLQYLANSNSGFESIVASLASPTTLAPLAPLRVMQSSSTMQRFLNSGLFTMAIVAPEELLMASQLNERSLGLTALTLSSAFLIGGSASALLGGPRLTINKLANQFDQDDMFVPKSLGAGANPEAVRKAMYKTMEKEALEETGVGIEKLGWNPVIRMLKSPNPFIRSIAPKIVDVGGMIQKKVGKGEEMEQSVEATFRTQYNPSLVNIMKSIDLAYLEYRKITASKSDTLRAYQMTGVMFKDFFSGNVGKISEYEFRKRISKALRNGDVDKITDKATPMVNKAAKNIRQHYNMIKKNAEDVDLFGKTIGSLIKTITSKIAKTTDPKMRNKLNAQLKNAEEELKNLREFGVSPSTSPGYLNRIWRVDKLIQNEDAFLKITTNWAKGEFKMTQSVARKYAIEMLDTLTRSKPYLMIDDTIDEIDFTTTASSAKLRGFKIPDELIDDFLENDIESLLRHHTKTMGIDIELTRRFGNVSMKDNIDDIIKDYKRLINETTDIAERRALKSQMESDLKDLRGLRDRLRGTYGASKDPHLLSSRFIRGLKSFNVLTGMGSAVLSSVPDVARSVMVEGLENFYEHGLRKMFKEIPKNLKKILKDELNAANVSGDATLGLRAMQFGDIGDTFGSRFTWERNMNQSTGVFFMLNGLNSWNQMMKEFAGGIIMFRMTSAIMKPWKRLSKKDKRKLLASGISETDHLRMQEKIKANGVKDGKQWYPNTDKWIDVGDEYLVRKFRNALNSSVERTIVTPGAGDRALWTSTELGSLFTQFKGYSQGAMVRVLTAGLQEKDSAFWQGAFMLVTMGFFVNEMKKIQYGIDDENETYREKLINAIDRSGLLGYFTDANNALEKISDFQLGARPLLANKDFTPMPIGAKLGSVFGPSASNLTNLGGIATDILKNDIDQRTIDSLRFSTPGGNLTALDPIYDGIFGK
;
A
#
# COMPACT_ATOMS: atom_id res chain seq x y z
N MET A 1 -3.66 -44.30 20.98
CA MET A 1 -4.43 -43.09 20.61
C MET A 1 -5.90 -43.34 20.33
N SER A 2 -6.36 -44.48 19.75
CA SER A 2 -7.80 -44.68 19.50
C SER A 2 -8.62 -45.11 20.74
N THR A 3 -8.01 -45.76 21.73
CA THR A 3 -8.66 -46.16 22.98
C THR A 3 -8.86 -44.99 23.94
N LEU A 4 -7.86 -44.12 24.10
CA LEU A 4 -7.97 -42.89 24.90
C LEU A 4 -9.06 -41.94 24.35
N TYR A 5 -9.21 -41.87 23.02
CA TYR A 5 -10.25 -41.07 22.36
C TYR A 5 -11.66 -41.64 22.57
N GLN A 6 -11.80 -42.98 22.55
CA GLN A 6 -13.08 -43.64 22.83
C GLN A 6 -13.48 -43.50 24.30
N ASP A 7 -12.54 -43.63 25.24
CA ASP A 7 -12.81 -43.44 26.67
C ASP A 7 -13.19 -41.99 26.98
N VAL A 8 -12.48 -41.01 26.42
CA VAL A 8 -12.79 -39.58 26.60
C VAL A 8 -14.17 -39.23 26.04
N MET A 9 -14.53 -39.72 24.85
CA MET A 9 -15.85 -39.45 24.25
C MET A 9 -16.99 -40.17 24.97
N THR A 10 -16.72 -41.33 25.60
CA THR A 10 -17.71 -42.08 26.38
C THR A 10 -17.95 -41.41 27.74
N THR A 11 -16.90 -40.91 28.39
CA THR A 11 -17.01 -40.10 29.62
C THR A 11 -17.76 -38.80 29.35
N ILE A 12 -17.44 -38.09 28.25
CA ILE A 12 -18.14 -36.86 27.83
C ILE A 12 -19.64 -37.12 27.56
N ASN A 13 -20.00 -38.20 26.87
CA ASN A 13 -21.41 -38.52 26.63
C ASN A 13 -22.16 -38.95 27.90
N ASN A 14 -21.49 -39.61 28.84
CA ASN A 14 -22.09 -39.99 30.12
C ASN A 14 -22.28 -38.78 31.06
N ASP A 15 -21.40 -37.78 30.98
CA ASP A 15 -21.51 -36.57 31.80
C ASP A 15 -22.54 -35.59 31.22
N ILE A 16 -22.66 -35.48 29.89
CA ILE A 16 -23.70 -34.67 29.22
C ILE A 16 -25.11 -35.19 29.54
N ASN A 17 -25.31 -36.52 29.58
CA ASN A 17 -26.61 -37.11 29.87
C ASN A 17 -27.02 -37.07 31.35
N LYS A 18 -26.09 -36.72 32.26
CA LYS A 18 -26.36 -36.52 33.70
C LYS A 18 -26.77 -35.08 34.03
N ILE A 19 -26.64 -34.15 33.09
CA ILE A 19 -27.06 -32.75 33.29
C ILE A 19 -28.58 -32.69 33.12
N ASN A 20 -29.29 -32.72 34.25
CA ASN A 20 -30.72 -32.46 34.28
C ASN A 20 -30.92 -30.96 34.04
N VAL A 21 -31.32 -30.58 32.82
CA VAL A 21 -31.47 -29.19 32.32
C VAL A 21 -32.50 -28.36 33.11
N LYS A 22 -33.13 -28.91 34.15
CA LYS A 22 -34.10 -28.21 34.99
C LYS A 22 -33.51 -27.43 36.17
N ASP A 23 -32.26 -27.66 36.56
CA ASP A 23 -31.64 -26.97 37.70
C ASP A 23 -30.53 -25.96 37.32
N THR A 24 -30.23 -25.79 36.03
CA THR A 24 -29.37 -24.68 35.58
C THR A 24 -30.23 -23.45 35.30
N HIS A 25 -30.28 -22.51 36.24
CA HIS A 25 -30.74 -21.15 35.96
C HIS A 25 -29.85 -20.54 34.87
N ILE A 26 -30.33 -20.57 33.62
CA ILE A 26 -29.79 -19.75 32.54
C ILE A 26 -30.25 -18.33 32.82
N VAL A 27 -29.41 -17.55 33.49
CA VAL A 27 -29.62 -16.10 33.62
C VAL A 27 -29.41 -15.50 32.24
N ASN A 28 -30.47 -14.92 31.68
CA ASN A 28 -30.41 -14.16 30.45
C ASN A 28 -29.62 -12.86 30.73
N PRO A 29 -28.52 -12.55 30.02
CA PRO A 29 -27.63 -11.43 30.36
C PRO A 29 -28.28 -10.04 30.30
N ARG A 30 -29.54 -9.94 29.86
CA ARG A 30 -30.30 -8.69 29.89
C ARG A 30 -30.92 -8.38 31.25
N GLU A 31 -31.05 -9.35 32.16
CA GLU A 31 -31.93 -9.19 33.31
C GLU A 31 -31.24 -8.97 34.66
N THR A 32 -29.90 -9.01 34.76
CA THR A 32 -29.24 -8.92 36.07
C THR A 32 -28.47 -7.64 36.39
N PHE A 33 -28.07 -6.79 35.44
CA PHE A 33 -27.37 -5.52 35.79
C PHE A 33 -27.56 -4.33 34.83
N TYR A 34 -28.46 -4.40 33.85
CA TYR A 34 -28.58 -3.35 32.82
C TYR A 34 -29.84 -2.51 32.96
N ASP A 35 -29.86 -1.69 34.01
CA ASP A 35 -30.69 -0.48 34.05
C ASP A 35 -29.76 0.74 34.20
N GLU A 36 -29.00 1.11 33.16
CA GLU A 36 -28.43 2.47 32.96
C GLU A 36 -28.06 2.70 31.47
N PRO A 37 -28.01 3.97 31.01
CA PRO A 37 -28.54 4.38 29.71
C PRO A 37 -27.56 4.28 28.52
N TRP A 38 -28.15 4.20 27.31
CA TRP A 38 -27.58 4.48 25.98
C TRP A 38 -26.12 5.02 25.99
N THR A 39 -25.13 4.15 25.79
CA THR A 39 -23.75 4.59 25.54
C THR A 39 -23.58 5.01 24.07
N PRO A 40 -22.96 6.17 23.78
CA PRO A 40 -22.69 6.61 22.40
C PRO A 40 -21.84 5.60 21.62
N TRP A 41 -22.00 5.57 20.29
CA TRP A 41 -21.16 4.78 19.38
C TRP A 41 -19.68 5.17 19.56
N MET A 42 -18.81 4.22 19.91
CA MET A 42 -17.41 4.48 20.25
C MET A 42 -16.49 4.17 19.04
N ASN A 43 -15.62 5.11 18.65
CA ASN A 43 -14.85 5.08 17.40
C ASN A 43 -13.32 5.22 17.62
N ASP A 44 -12.81 4.81 18.78
CA ASP A 44 -11.36 4.78 19.03
C ASP A 44 -10.77 3.48 18.48
N GLN A 45 -10.16 3.55 17.30
CA GLN A 45 -9.63 2.39 16.60
C GLN A 45 -8.55 1.66 17.40
N ASP A 46 -7.73 2.37 18.18
CA ASP A 46 -6.63 1.75 18.94
C ASP A 46 -7.21 0.93 20.10
N MET A 47 -8.29 1.44 20.73
CA MET A 47 -8.99 0.72 21.77
C MET A 47 -9.76 -0.49 21.21
N ILE A 48 -10.38 -0.38 20.03
CA ILE A 48 -11.03 -1.51 19.32
C ILE A 48 -10.02 -2.62 19.03
N TRP A 49 -8.85 -2.29 18.47
CA TRP A 49 -7.80 -3.27 18.21
C TRP A 49 -7.30 -3.92 19.50
N SER A 50 -7.04 -3.13 20.54
CA SER A 50 -6.53 -3.65 21.80
C SER A 50 -7.53 -4.57 22.51
N ALA A 51 -8.82 -4.21 22.51
CA ALA A 51 -9.90 -5.02 23.05
C ALA A 51 -10.10 -6.30 22.22
N SER A 52 -10.07 -6.22 20.88
CA SER A 52 -10.16 -7.39 20.01
C SER A 52 -9.00 -8.35 20.24
N PHE A 53 -7.76 -7.87 20.40
CA PHE A 53 -6.62 -8.73 20.70
C PHE A 53 -6.73 -9.38 22.08
N ARG A 54 -7.14 -8.65 23.11
CA ARG A 54 -7.30 -9.22 24.46
C ARG A 54 -8.42 -10.26 24.54
N GLN A 55 -9.50 -10.06 23.78
CA GLN A 55 -10.68 -10.93 23.82
C GLN A 55 -10.61 -12.11 22.84
N TYR A 56 -9.85 -12.01 21.74
CA TYR A 56 -9.87 -13.01 20.67
C TYR A 56 -8.52 -13.66 20.34
N ASN A 57 -7.41 -13.22 20.95
CA ASN A 57 -6.09 -13.81 20.69
C ASN A 57 -5.69 -14.84 21.78
N PRO A 58 -5.27 -16.07 21.42
CA PRO A 58 -4.87 -17.10 22.40
C PRO A 58 -3.64 -16.74 23.22
N MET A 59 -2.76 -15.90 22.68
CA MET A 59 -1.55 -15.46 23.37
C MET A 59 -1.86 -14.67 24.64
N GLU A 60 -2.96 -13.91 24.66
CA GLU A 60 -3.37 -13.17 25.86
C GLU A 60 -3.82 -14.11 26.98
N SER A 61 -4.54 -15.19 26.63
CA SER A 61 -4.96 -16.23 27.58
C SER A 61 -3.75 -16.96 28.19
N LEU A 62 -2.72 -17.23 27.38
CA LEU A 62 -1.45 -17.80 27.85
C LEU A 62 -0.65 -16.84 28.74
N ILE A 63 -0.62 -15.54 28.40
CA ILE A 63 0.02 -14.50 29.23
C ILE A 63 -0.69 -14.41 30.59
N ARG A 64 -2.03 -14.45 30.62
CA ARG A 64 -2.81 -14.43 31.87
C ARG A 64 -2.54 -15.67 32.72
N MET A 65 -2.48 -16.86 32.12
CA MET A 65 -2.13 -18.11 32.81
C MET A 65 -0.73 -18.04 33.44
N TYR A 66 0.25 -17.51 32.70
CA TYR A 66 1.62 -17.34 33.21
C TYR A 66 1.68 -16.34 34.36
N THR A 67 0.95 -15.23 34.27
CA THR A 67 0.93 -14.18 35.30
C THR A 67 0.23 -14.64 36.59
N LEU A 68 -0.84 -15.44 36.48
CA LEU A 68 -1.55 -16.02 37.63
C LEU A 68 -0.72 -17.08 38.35
N ASN A 69 0.04 -17.91 37.62
CA ASN A 69 0.84 -19.00 38.21
C ASN A 69 2.21 -18.56 38.79
N THR A 70 2.61 -17.29 38.66
CA THR A 70 3.97 -16.85 39.04
C THR A 70 4.03 -15.62 39.95
N GLY A 71 2.90 -15.04 40.35
CA GLY A 71 2.85 -13.68 40.92
C GLY A 71 2.20 -13.49 42.29
N PHE A 72 1.50 -14.47 42.86
CA PHE A 72 0.74 -14.30 44.11
C PHE A 72 1.06 -15.42 45.11
N GLU A 73 1.29 -15.09 46.38
CA GLU A 73 1.49 -16.06 47.45
C GLU A 73 0.14 -16.41 48.11
N ASP A 74 -0.15 -17.70 48.27
CA ASP A 74 -1.39 -18.17 48.89
C ASP A 74 -1.47 -17.74 50.36
N GLN A 75 -2.58 -17.11 50.74
CA GLN A 75 -2.90 -16.78 52.13
C GLN A 75 -3.58 -17.98 52.81
N ASN A 76 -3.03 -18.42 53.94
CA ASN A 76 -3.56 -19.56 54.67
C ASN A 76 -5.00 -19.31 55.15
N ASN A 77 -5.91 -20.24 54.83
CA ASN A 77 -7.36 -20.16 55.13
C ASN A 77 -8.11 -18.97 54.49
N TYR A 78 -7.65 -18.44 53.36
CA TYR A 78 -8.40 -17.44 52.61
C TYR A 78 -9.62 -18.08 51.93
N ASP A 79 -10.81 -17.54 52.21
CA ASP A 79 -12.06 -17.88 51.52
C ASP A 79 -12.55 -16.66 50.72
N PRO A 80 -12.46 -16.67 49.38
CA PRO A 80 -12.87 -15.56 48.53
C PRO A 80 -14.35 -15.22 48.67
N PHE A 81 -15.20 -16.14 49.16
CA PHE A 81 -16.62 -15.91 49.36
C PHE A 81 -16.96 -15.19 50.68
N GLN A 82 -15.99 -15.03 51.58
CA GLN A 82 -16.13 -14.25 52.82
C GLN A 82 -15.67 -12.79 52.64
N ASP A 83 -15.16 -12.43 51.47
CA ASP A 83 -14.75 -11.06 51.14
C ASP A 83 -15.99 -10.20 50.89
N GLU A 84 -16.38 -9.37 51.88
CA GLU A 84 -17.59 -8.52 51.85
C GLU A 84 -17.68 -7.62 50.61
N ASN A 85 -16.55 -7.34 49.94
CA ASN A 85 -16.48 -6.48 48.76
C ASN A 85 -16.55 -7.25 47.43
N LEU A 86 -16.53 -8.58 47.40
CA LEU A 86 -16.54 -9.35 46.16
C LEU A 86 -17.93 -9.35 45.50
N GLU A 87 -18.97 -9.72 46.25
CA GLU A 87 -20.35 -9.83 45.75
C GLU A 87 -20.85 -8.50 45.14
N SER A 88 -20.57 -7.38 45.82
CA SER A 88 -20.92 -6.03 45.35
C SER A 88 -20.20 -5.60 44.06
N GLN A 89 -19.04 -6.20 43.75
CA GLN A 89 -18.19 -5.79 42.63
C GLN A 89 -18.36 -6.62 41.36
N VAL A 90 -18.81 -7.87 41.48
CA VAL A 90 -18.93 -8.80 40.33
C VAL A 90 -20.35 -9.36 40.15
N GLY A 91 -21.23 -9.18 41.14
CA GLY A 91 -22.60 -9.68 41.15
C GLY A 91 -22.71 -11.14 41.58
N GLU A 92 -23.80 -11.48 42.27
CA GLU A 92 -24.06 -12.81 42.87
C GLU A 92 -23.88 -13.96 41.86
N GLY A 93 -24.33 -13.78 40.61
CA GLY A 93 -24.20 -14.78 39.53
C GLY A 93 -22.78 -15.08 39.05
N ASN A 94 -21.78 -14.30 39.47
CA ASN A 94 -20.39 -14.41 39.02
C ASN A 94 -19.40 -14.78 40.13
N MET A 95 -19.85 -14.88 41.39
CA MET A 95 -18.98 -15.16 42.55
C MET A 95 -18.20 -16.48 42.40
N TRP A 96 -18.81 -17.50 41.79
CA TRP A 96 -18.19 -18.81 41.56
C TRP A 96 -16.87 -18.76 40.78
N ARG A 97 -16.59 -17.67 40.06
CA ARG A 97 -15.38 -17.46 39.24
C ARG A 97 -14.14 -17.15 40.07
N PHE A 98 -14.34 -16.81 41.33
CA PHE A 98 -13.28 -16.42 42.26
C PHE A 98 -12.98 -17.51 43.29
N LYS A 99 -13.68 -18.66 43.22
CA LYS A 99 -13.60 -19.77 44.20
C LYS A 99 -12.19 -20.34 44.39
N ASP A 100 -11.37 -20.30 43.34
CA ASP A 100 -10.02 -20.86 43.29
C ASP A 100 -8.95 -19.75 43.47
N SER A 101 -9.31 -18.65 44.15
CA SER A 101 -8.39 -17.57 44.49
C SER A 101 -7.76 -17.86 45.85
N GLY A 102 -6.43 -17.89 45.90
CA GLY A 102 -5.66 -18.27 47.08
C GLY A 102 -5.32 -17.11 48.02
N SER A 103 -5.53 -15.86 47.60
CA SER A 103 -5.27 -14.67 48.41
C SER A 103 -6.19 -13.49 48.08
N SER A 104 -6.30 -12.54 49.00
CA SER A 104 -7.06 -11.30 48.76
C SER A 104 -6.47 -10.49 47.59
N GLU A 105 -5.14 -10.50 47.41
CA GLU A 105 -4.44 -9.82 46.32
C GLU A 105 -4.75 -10.45 44.96
N GLU A 106 -4.77 -11.78 44.90
CA GLU A 106 -5.19 -12.52 43.71
C GLU A 106 -6.67 -12.28 43.38
N THR A 107 -7.54 -12.22 44.40
CA THR A 107 -8.97 -11.93 44.22
C THR A 107 -9.17 -10.53 43.64
N GLN A 108 -8.51 -9.51 44.18
CA GLN A 108 -8.61 -8.14 43.66
C GLN A 108 -8.08 -8.03 42.23
N TYR A 109 -6.95 -8.67 41.92
CA TYR A 109 -6.43 -8.72 40.55
C TYR A 109 -7.41 -9.38 39.57
N ARG A 110 -8.01 -10.52 39.98
CA ARG A 110 -9.04 -11.21 39.19
C ARG A 110 -10.29 -10.31 39.01
N ILE A 111 -10.66 -9.50 40.01
CA ILE A 111 -11.81 -8.57 39.93
C ILE A 111 -11.52 -7.45 38.92
N GLU A 112 -10.32 -6.87 38.95
CA GLU A 112 -9.91 -5.84 37.99
C GLU A 112 -9.93 -6.37 36.55
N LYS A 113 -9.46 -7.61 36.35
CA LYS A 113 -9.49 -8.26 35.04
C LYS A 113 -10.90 -8.59 34.57
N PHE A 114 -11.75 -9.07 35.48
CA PHE A 114 -13.16 -9.28 35.18
C PHE A 114 -13.84 -7.98 34.71
N LYS A 115 -13.62 -6.86 35.41
CA LYS A 115 -14.13 -5.54 35.01
C LYS A 115 -13.54 -5.06 33.67
N GLN A 116 -12.26 -5.34 33.42
CA GLN A 116 -11.60 -5.03 32.14
C GLN A 116 -12.22 -5.80 30.97
N ASP A 117 -12.49 -7.10 31.15
CA ASP A 117 -13.08 -7.94 30.11
C ASP A 117 -14.53 -7.54 29.81
N MET A 118 -15.30 -7.17 30.84
CA MET A 118 -16.65 -6.61 30.68
C MET A 118 -16.64 -5.31 29.88
N ASN A 119 -15.71 -4.40 30.22
CA ASN A 119 -15.55 -3.14 29.51
C ASN A 119 -15.11 -3.37 28.05
N ASP A 120 -14.15 -4.26 27.80
CA ASP A 120 -13.69 -4.59 26.45
C ASP A 120 -14.82 -5.20 25.61
N LEU A 121 -15.62 -6.11 26.17
CA LEU A 121 -16.76 -6.73 25.48
C LEU A 121 -17.87 -5.74 25.18
N GLN A 122 -18.21 -4.86 26.12
CA GLN A 122 -19.16 -3.76 25.88
C GLN A 122 -18.62 -2.79 24.82
N TYR A 123 -17.34 -2.48 24.87
CA TYR A 123 -16.66 -1.61 23.91
C TYR A 123 -16.68 -2.21 22.49
N LEU A 124 -16.44 -3.52 22.36
CA LEU A 124 -16.48 -4.25 21.11
C LEU A 124 -17.90 -4.44 20.56
N ALA A 125 -18.88 -4.66 21.43
CA ALA A 125 -20.29 -4.78 21.07
C ALA A 125 -20.89 -3.45 20.58
N ASN A 126 -20.38 -2.33 21.10
CA ASN A 126 -20.79 -0.97 20.75
C ASN A 126 -19.92 -0.30 19.67
N SER A 127 -19.01 -1.06 19.02
CA SER A 127 -18.13 -0.60 17.93
C SER A 127 -18.21 -1.52 16.69
N ASN A 128 -17.63 -1.10 15.55
CA ASN A 128 -17.60 -1.91 14.32
C ASN A 128 -16.39 -2.86 14.27
N SER A 129 -16.18 -3.62 15.35
CA SER A 129 -15.00 -4.44 15.63
C SER A 129 -14.90 -5.76 14.85
N GLY A 130 -15.89 -6.09 14.00
CA GLY A 130 -16.00 -7.40 13.35
C GLY A 130 -14.79 -7.79 12.50
N PHE A 131 -14.05 -6.82 11.94
CA PHE A 131 -12.82 -7.09 11.20
C PHE A 131 -11.64 -7.32 12.16
N GLU A 132 -11.47 -6.46 13.15
CA GLU A 132 -10.43 -6.52 14.19
C GLU A 132 -10.52 -7.81 15.01
N SER A 133 -11.73 -8.25 15.34
CA SER A 133 -12.01 -9.48 16.07
C SER A 133 -11.72 -10.74 15.26
N ILE A 134 -11.98 -10.72 13.94
CA ILE A 134 -11.59 -11.80 13.02
C ILE A 134 -10.06 -11.83 12.83
N VAL A 135 -9.40 -10.68 12.73
CA VAL A 135 -7.94 -10.62 12.60
C VAL A 135 -7.25 -11.07 13.89
N ALA A 136 -7.78 -10.70 15.05
CA ALA A 136 -7.26 -11.11 16.35
C ALA A 136 -7.41 -12.64 16.59
N SER A 137 -8.50 -13.26 16.13
CA SER A 137 -8.71 -14.71 16.22
C SER A 137 -7.89 -15.52 15.21
N LEU A 138 -7.62 -14.96 14.02
CA LEU A 138 -6.75 -15.57 13.01
C LEU A 138 -5.25 -15.39 13.31
N ALA A 139 -4.89 -14.56 14.29
CA ALA A 139 -3.54 -14.47 14.83
C ALA A 139 -3.27 -15.56 15.90
N SER A 140 -4.01 -16.69 15.82
CA SER A 140 -3.79 -17.87 16.65
C SER A 140 -2.69 -18.77 16.06
N PRO A 141 -1.84 -19.35 16.90
CA PRO A 141 -0.84 -20.33 16.50
C PRO A 141 -1.37 -21.58 15.77
N THR A 142 -2.56 -22.09 16.11
CA THR A 142 -3.10 -23.33 15.48
C THR A 142 -3.81 -23.10 14.16
N THR A 143 -4.15 -21.85 13.80
CA THR A 143 -4.73 -21.56 12.47
C THR A 143 -3.73 -21.81 11.33
N LEU A 144 -2.45 -22.01 11.67
CA LEU A 144 -1.35 -22.36 10.79
C LEU A 144 -0.87 -23.81 10.95
N ALA A 145 -1.55 -24.65 11.74
CA ALA A 145 -1.21 -26.07 11.88
C ALA A 145 -1.42 -26.84 10.55
N PRO A 146 -0.60 -27.87 10.25
CA PRO A 146 -0.41 -28.36 8.90
C PRO A 146 -1.59 -29.20 8.40
N LEU A 147 -1.71 -29.26 7.06
CA LEU A 147 -2.63 -30.09 6.28
C LEU A 147 -2.81 -31.49 6.89
N ALA A 148 -4.05 -31.98 6.89
CA ALA A 148 -4.47 -33.23 7.54
C ALA A 148 -3.51 -34.42 7.29
N PRO A 149 -3.38 -35.38 8.22
CA PRO A 149 -2.45 -36.51 8.11
C PRO A 149 -2.61 -37.23 6.77
N LEU A 150 -1.50 -37.72 6.17
CA LEU A 150 -1.48 -38.39 4.86
C LEU A 150 -2.58 -39.47 4.67
N ARG A 151 -2.98 -40.17 5.75
CA ARG A 151 -4.10 -41.14 5.73
C ARG A 151 -5.47 -40.49 5.43
N VAL A 152 -5.71 -39.27 5.89
CA VAL A 152 -6.93 -38.50 5.62
C VAL A 152 -6.96 -37.98 4.17
N MET A 153 -5.79 -37.64 3.61
CA MET A 153 -5.65 -37.20 2.22
C MET A 153 -5.80 -38.35 1.19
N GLN A 154 -5.65 -39.61 1.63
CA GLN A 154 -5.79 -40.82 0.80
C GLN A 154 -7.24 -41.34 0.66
N SER A 155 -8.23 -40.70 1.29
CA SER A 155 -9.64 -41.07 1.12
C SER A 155 -10.10 -40.88 -0.35
N SER A 156 -10.88 -41.82 -0.87
CA SER A 156 -11.18 -41.94 -2.30
C SER A 156 -12.13 -40.86 -2.85
N SER A 157 -12.92 -40.18 -2.00
CA SER A 157 -13.86 -39.15 -2.43
C SER A 157 -13.50 -37.75 -1.89
N THR A 158 -13.67 -36.72 -2.74
CA THR A 158 -13.38 -35.31 -2.41
C THR A 158 -14.23 -34.81 -1.23
N MET A 159 -15.47 -35.28 -1.11
CA MET A 159 -16.36 -34.95 0.01
C MET A 159 -15.89 -35.57 1.33
N GLN A 160 -15.44 -36.84 1.34
CA GLN A 160 -14.89 -37.44 2.56
C GLN A 160 -13.56 -36.81 2.97
N ARG A 161 -12.73 -36.37 2.01
CA ARG A 161 -11.50 -35.60 2.29
C ARG A 161 -11.80 -34.24 2.90
N PHE A 162 -12.81 -33.55 2.39
CA PHE A 162 -13.30 -32.29 2.95
C PHE A 162 -13.83 -32.49 4.37
N LEU A 163 -14.75 -33.44 4.56
CA LEU A 163 -15.34 -33.73 5.86
C LEU A 163 -14.29 -34.16 6.88
N ASN A 164 -13.43 -35.13 6.57
CA ASN A 164 -12.44 -35.66 7.51
C ASN A 164 -11.34 -34.64 7.86
N SER A 165 -10.95 -33.78 6.93
CA SER A 165 -9.93 -32.74 7.17
C SER A 165 -10.50 -31.52 7.88
N GLY A 166 -11.76 -31.18 7.60
CA GLY A 166 -12.51 -30.18 8.36
C GLY A 166 -12.69 -30.61 9.81
N LEU A 167 -13.07 -31.87 10.05
CA LEU A 167 -13.16 -32.46 11.39
C LEU A 167 -11.80 -32.48 12.11
N PHE A 168 -10.71 -32.81 11.41
CA PHE A 168 -9.36 -32.82 12.00
C PHE A 168 -8.89 -31.41 12.41
N THR A 169 -9.11 -30.41 11.55
CA THR A 169 -8.74 -29.02 11.85
C THR A 169 -9.61 -28.44 12.96
N MET A 170 -10.91 -28.78 12.96
CA MET A 170 -11.82 -28.48 14.07
C MET A 170 -11.34 -29.12 15.39
N ALA A 171 -10.84 -30.35 15.36
CA ALA A 171 -10.32 -31.04 16.54
C ALA A 171 -8.98 -30.48 17.06
N ILE A 172 -8.20 -29.78 16.22
CA ILE A 172 -6.98 -29.05 16.63
C ILE A 172 -7.33 -27.69 17.24
N VAL A 173 -8.34 -27.01 16.70
CA VAL A 173 -8.78 -25.68 17.15
C VAL A 173 -9.72 -25.76 18.37
N ALA A 174 -10.43 -26.88 18.55
CA ALA A 174 -11.36 -27.07 19.66
C ALA A 174 -10.70 -27.02 21.06
N PRO A 175 -9.53 -27.62 21.33
CA PRO A 175 -8.83 -27.48 22.60
C PRO A 175 -8.47 -26.03 22.93
N GLU A 176 -8.07 -25.23 21.95
CA GLU A 176 -7.75 -23.80 22.15
C GLU A 176 -9.01 -22.97 22.43
N GLU A 177 -10.10 -23.22 21.70
CA GLU A 177 -11.39 -22.59 21.95
C GLU A 177 -11.97 -22.96 23.33
N LEU A 178 -11.73 -24.18 23.80
CA LEU A 178 -12.10 -24.64 25.14
C LEU A 178 -11.23 -24.00 26.24
N LEU A 179 -9.92 -23.82 26.00
CA LEU A 179 -9.01 -23.08 26.89
C LEU A 179 -9.34 -21.58 26.97
N MET A 180 -9.75 -20.98 25.85
CA MET A 180 -10.25 -19.59 25.83
C MET A 180 -11.59 -19.48 26.56
N ALA A 181 -12.51 -20.43 26.35
CA ALA A 181 -13.83 -20.44 26.98
C ALA A 181 -13.77 -20.72 28.50
N SER A 182 -12.72 -21.38 28.99
CA SER A 182 -12.51 -21.60 30.44
C SER A 182 -11.89 -20.40 31.17
N GLN A 183 -11.38 -19.41 30.43
CA GLN A 183 -10.70 -18.22 30.98
C GLN A 183 -11.46 -16.91 30.71
N LEU A 184 -12.20 -16.82 29.59
CA LEU A 184 -12.97 -15.64 29.19
C LEU A 184 -14.44 -15.83 29.58
N ASN A 185 -14.81 -15.16 30.66
CA ASN A 185 -15.97 -15.49 31.46
C ASN A 185 -17.34 -15.00 30.89
N GLU A 186 -17.45 -14.48 29.66
CA GLU A 186 -18.77 -14.17 29.05
C GLU A 186 -18.91 -14.57 27.56
N ARG A 187 -18.09 -15.49 27.06
CA ARG A 187 -18.16 -15.88 25.63
C ARG A 187 -19.43 -16.69 25.34
N SER A 188 -20.29 -16.20 24.42
CA SER A 188 -21.48 -16.93 23.99
C SER A 188 -21.14 -18.12 23.08
N LEU A 189 -21.88 -19.23 23.22
CA LEU A 189 -21.73 -20.45 22.41
C LEU A 189 -21.79 -20.21 20.88
N GLY A 190 -22.46 -19.14 20.44
CA GLY A 190 -22.52 -18.75 19.02
C GLY A 190 -21.19 -18.26 18.44
N LEU A 191 -20.30 -17.70 19.27
CA LEU A 191 -19.01 -17.16 18.85
C LEU A 191 -17.93 -18.25 18.72
N THR A 192 -17.98 -19.28 19.57
CA THR A 192 -17.18 -20.51 19.46
C THR A 192 -17.60 -21.35 18.25
N ALA A 193 -18.92 -21.43 17.99
CA ALA A 193 -19.45 -22.09 16.79
C ALA A 193 -18.96 -21.45 15.48
N LEU A 194 -18.86 -20.13 15.41
CA LEU A 194 -18.33 -19.39 14.25
C LEU A 194 -16.85 -19.72 13.99
N THR A 195 -16.04 -19.81 15.05
CA THR A 195 -14.59 -20.08 14.96
C THR A 195 -14.34 -21.53 14.54
N LEU A 196 -15.04 -22.49 15.15
CA LEU A 196 -14.98 -23.90 14.78
C LEU A 196 -15.52 -24.17 13.36
N SER A 197 -16.57 -23.46 12.94
CA SER A 197 -17.10 -23.55 11.57
C SER A 197 -16.10 -23.01 10.54
N SER A 198 -15.41 -21.92 10.85
CA SER A 198 -14.38 -21.37 9.97
C SER A 198 -13.16 -22.30 9.85
N ALA A 199 -12.71 -22.90 10.96
CA ALA A 199 -11.63 -23.87 10.99
C ALA A 199 -11.96 -25.15 10.21
N PHE A 200 -13.22 -25.63 10.33
CA PHE A 200 -13.73 -26.76 9.57
C PHE A 200 -13.72 -26.49 8.05
N LEU A 201 -14.16 -25.30 7.62
CA LEU A 201 -14.17 -24.91 6.21
C LEU A 201 -12.76 -24.80 5.62
N ILE A 202 -11.80 -24.28 6.39
CA ILE A 202 -10.39 -24.15 5.99
C ILE A 202 -9.75 -25.55 5.84
N GLY A 203 -9.89 -26.41 6.86
CA GLY A 203 -9.36 -27.77 6.84
C GLY A 203 -9.93 -28.64 5.72
N GLY A 204 -11.25 -28.54 5.51
CA GLY A 204 -11.92 -29.32 4.48
C GLY A 204 -11.56 -28.89 3.07
N SER A 205 -11.47 -27.59 2.82
CA SER A 205 -11.17 -27.07 1.47
C SER A 205 -9.72 -27.32 1.05
N ALA A 206 -8.75 -27.23 1.98
CA ALA A 206 -7.34 -27.43 1.68
C ALA A 206 -7.01 -28.88 1.23
N SER A 207 -7.54 -29.90 1.90
CA SER A 207 -7.28 -31.30 1.54
C SER A 207 -8.05 -31.78 0.30
N ALA A 208 -9.22 -31.18 0.01
CA ALA A 208 -9.99 -31.47 -1.20
C ALA A 208 -9.24 -31.06 -2.48
N LEU A 209 -8.35 -30.06 -2.38
CA LEU A 209 -7.57 -29.51 -3.49
C LEU A 209 -6.25 -30.24 -3.75
N LEU A 210 -5.71 -30.98 -2.76
CA LEU A 210 -4.34 -31.52 -2.78
C LEU A 210 -4.26 -33.05 -3.00
N GLY A 211 -5.38 -33.78 -3.09
CA GLY A 211 -5.41 -35.26 -2.98
C GLY A 211 -5.67 -36.12 -4.24
N GLY A 212 -5.88 -35.61 -5.46
CA GLY A 212 -6.13 -36.50 -6.62
C GLY A 212 -6.42 -35.81 -7.97
N PRO A 213 -6.43 -36.54 -9.10
CA PRO A 213 -6.28 -35.94 -10.43
C PRO A 213 -7.55 -35.26 -10.94
N ARG A 214 -7.33 -34.05 -11.48
CA ARG A 214 -8.18 -33.23 -12.37
C ARG A 214 -9.66 -33.63 -12.49
N LEU A 215 -10.55 -32.78 -11.97
CA LEU A 215 -11.93 -32.69 -12.44
C LEU A 215 -12.28 -31.26 -12.87
N THR A 216 -12.74 -31.19 -14.11
CA THR A 216 -13.28 -30.03 -14.82
C THR A 216 -14.63 -29.63 -14.22
N ILE A 217 -14.76 -28.37 -13.82
CA ILE A 217 -15.98 -27.74 -13.28
C ILE A 217 -16.99 -27.50 -14.42
N ASN A 218 -17.36 -28.54 -15.17
CA ASN A 218 -18.30 -28.42 -16.30
C ASN A 218 -19.65 -29.13 -16.04
N LYS A 219 -19.83 -29.84 -14.92
CA LYS A 219 -21.07 -30.62 -14.67
C LYS A 219 -22.04 -30.04 -13.63
N LEU A 220 -21.71 -28.91 -12.99
CA LEU A 220 -22.67 -28.12 -12.18
C LEU A 220 -23.09 -26.81 -12.85
N ALA A 221 -22.50 -26.48 -14.01
CA ALA A 221 -22.85 -25.28 -14.79
C ALA A 221 -23.81 -25.57 -15.96
N ASN A 222 -24.00 -26.84 -16.34
CA ASN A 222 -24.81 -27.24 -17.51
C ASN A 222 -26.30 -27.47 -17.19
N GLN A 223 -26.86 -26.76 -16.21
CA GLN A 223 -28.32 -26.69 -16.01
C GLN A 223 -28.90 -25.28 -16.18
N PHE A 224 -28.09 -24.34 -16.67
CA PHE A 224 -28.59 -23.05 -17.14
C PHE A 224 -28.12 -22.86 -18.57
N ASP A 225 -28.99 -23.27 -19.49
CA ASP A 225 -28.72 -23.27 -20.92
C ASP A 225 -28.41 -21.86 -21.44
N GLN A 226 -27.51 -21.88 -22.41
CA GLN A 226 -27.26 -20.84 -23.38
C GLN A 226 -28.50 -20.76 -24.28
N ASP A 227 -29.17 -19.62 -24.30
CA ASP A 227 -29.81 -19.01 -25.48
C ASP A 227 -30.64 -17.82 -25.00
N ASP A 228 -30.03 -16.63 -25.04
CA ASP A 228 -30.67 -15.33 -25.27
C ASP A 228 -29.65 -14.21 -25.05
N MET A 229 -28.78 -14.01 -26.06
CA MET A 229 -27.99 -12.78 -26.17
C MET A 229 -28.91 -11.63 -26.61
N PHE A 230 -29.55 -10.96 -25.66
CA PHE A 230 -30.18 -9.68 -25.92
C PHE A 230 -29.14 -8.56 -25.74
N VAL A 231 -28.62 -8.04 -26.85
CA VAL A 231 -27.97 -6.72 -26.89
C VAL A 231 -29.08 -5.69 -27.14
N PRO A 232 -29.46 -4.82 -26.18
CA PRO A 232 -30.39 -3.75 -26.48
C PRO A 232 -29.65 -2.67 -27.28
N LYS A 233 -29.88 -2.63 -28.59
CA LYS A 233 -29.79 -1.39 -29.38
C LYS A 233 -30.93 -0.46 -28.93
N SER A 234 -30.58 0.78 -28.57
CA SER A 234 -31.47 1.92 -28.30
C SER A 234 -32.68 1.67 -27.39
N LEU A 235 -32.58 2.06 -26.12
CA LEU A 235 -33.69 2.06 -25.17
C LEU A 235 -34.67 3.20 -25.48
N GLY A 236 -35.90 2.86 -25.87
CA GLY A 236 -37.05 3.77 -25.87
C GLY A 236 -37.56 4.05 -24.44
N ALA A 237 -38.30 5.14 -24.28
CA ALA A 237 -38.72 5.74 -23.00
C ALA A 237 -39.67 4.91 -22.10
N GLY A 238 -39.79 3.58 -22.29
CA GLY A 238 -40.75 2.72 -21.60
C GLY A 238 -40.17 1.49 -20.89
N ALA A 239 -38.85 1.35 -20.77
CA ALA A 239 -38.25 0.17 -20.12
C ALA A 239 -38.44 0.21 -18.58
N ASN A 240 -38.94 -0.88 -17.99
CA ASN A 240 -39.02 -1.03 -16.52
C ASN A 240 -37.61 -0.87 -15.90
N PRO A 241 -37.37 0.18 -15.09
CA PRO A 241 -36.05 0.47 -14.52
C PRO A 241 -35.46 -0.69 -13.71
N GLU A 242 -36.30 -1.54 -13.12
CA GLU A 242 -35.88 -2.66 -12.29
C GLU A 242 -35.35 -3.85 -13.12
N ALA A 243 -36.00 -4.16 -14.25
CA ALA A 243 -35.57 -5.21 -15.17
C ALA A 243 -34.25 -4.85 -15.84
N VAL A 244 -34.09 -3.59 -16.25
CA VAL A 244 -32.83 -3.05 -16.78
C VAL A 244 -31.72 -3.14 -15.72
N ARG A 245 -32.02 -2.83 -14.45
CA ARG A 245 -31.04 -2.96 -13.36
C ARG A 245 -30.63 -4.41 -13.12
N LYS A 246 -31.58 -5.34 -13.02
CA LYS A 246 -31.28 -6.78 -12.82
C LYS A 246 -30.44 -7.33 -13.97
N ALA A 247 -30.72 -6.92 -15.21
CA ALA A 247 -29.90 -7.23 -16.38
C ALA A 247 -28.49 -6.59 -16.30
N MET A 248 -28.38 -5.34 -15.85
CA MET A 248 -27.09 -4.69 -15.58
C MET A 248 -26.31 -5.40 -14.46
N TYR A 249 -26.96 -5.80 -13.37
CA TYR A 249 -26.32 -6.51 -12.27
C TYR A 249 -25.78 -7.88 -12.71
N LYS A 250 -26.58 -8.65 -13.45
CA LYS A 250 -26.17 -9.95 -14.01
C LYS A 250 -25.01 -9.81 -15.00
N THR A 251 -25.02 -8.75 -15.82
CA THR A 251 -23.89 -8.48 -16.71
C THR A 251 -22.65 -8.02 -15.94
N MET A 252 -22.78 -7.32 -14.81
CA MET A 252 -21.67 -6.84 -13.98
C MET A 252 -21.13 -7.88 -12.98
N GLU A 253 -21.72 -9.07 -12.85
CA GLU A 253 -21.09 -10.19 -12.13
C GLU A 253 -19.74 -10.60 -12.73
N LYS A 254 -19.55 -10.35 -14.03
CA LYS A 254 -18.27 -10.58 -14.72
C LYS A 254 -17.13 -9.70 -14.21
N GLU A 255 -17.45 -8.62 -13.48
CA GLU A 255 -16.45 -7.73 -12.86
C GLU A 255 -15.85 -8.31 -11.58
N ALA A 256 -16.38 -9.41 -11.04
CA ALA A 256 -15.77 -10.09 -9.89
C ALA A 256 -14.43 -10.77 -10.27
N LEU A 257 -13.61 -11.02 -9.26
CA LEU A 257 -12.36 -11.77 -9.42
C LEU A 257 -12.62 -13.23 -9.83
N GLU A 258 -11.72 -13.76 -10.65
CA GLU A 258 -11.67 -15.19 -10.91
C GLU A 258 -11.15 -15.94 -9.69
N GLU A 259 -11.60 -17.18 -9.50
CA GLU A 259 -11.27 -17.98 -8.33
C GLU A 259 -9.86 -18.57 -8.44
N THR A 260 -9.03 -18.34 -7.41
CA THR A 260 -7.70 -18.97 -7.30
C THR A 260 -7.81 -20.48 -7.15
N GLY A 261 -8.94 -20.97 -6.63
CA GLY A 261 -9.16 -22.37 -6.24
C GLY A 261 -8.85 -22.64 -4.77
N VAL A 262 -8.04 -21.82 -4.11
CA VAL A 262 -7.69 -21.94 -2.67
C VAL A 262 -8.38 -20.89 -1.80
N GLY A 263 -9.12 -19.96 -2.40
CA GLY A 263 -9.92 -18.96 -1.68
C GLY A 263 -9.13 -17.77 -1.12
N ILE A 264 -7.86 -17.58 -1.51
CA ILE A 264 -7.04 -16.45 -1.07
C ILE A 264 -7.67 -15.09 -1.45
N GLU A 265 -8.35 -15.03 -2.59
CA GLU A 265 -9.09 -13.86 -3.05
C GLU A 265 -10.24 -13.47 -2.10
N LYS A 266 -10.64 -14.35 -1.16
CA LYS A 266 -11.72 -14.10 -0.21
C LYS A 266 -11.25 -13.37 1.06
N LEU A 267 -9.96 -13.24 1.31
CA LEU A 267 -9.45 -12.70 2.58
C LEU A 267 -9.67 -11.19 2.78
N GLY A 268 -10.02 -10.42 1.73
CA GLY A 268 -10.42 -9.00 1.88
C GLY A 268 -9.37 -8.09 2.55
N TRP A 269 -8.10 -8.45 2.49
CA TRP A 269 -7.04 -7.82 3.28
C TRP A 269 -6.61 -6.45 2.74
N ASN A 270 -6.82 -6.18 1.45
CA ASN A 270 -6.57 -4.89 0.82
C ASN A 270 -7.88 -4.29 0.24
N PRO A 271 -7.94 -2.95 0.05
CA PRO A 271 -9.14 -2.27 -0.45
C PRO A 271 -9.58 -2.75 -1.84
N VAL A 272 -8.66 -3.10 -2.73
CA VAL A 272 -9.01 -3.56 -4.09
C VAL A 272 -9.79 -4.87 -4.03
N ILE A 273 -9.33 -5.84 -3.26
CA ILE A 273 -10.00 -7.14 -3.10
C ILE A 273 -11.36 -6.94 -2.42
N ARG A 274 -11.46 -6.08 -1.39
CA ARG A 274 -12.75 -5.77 -0.75
C ARG A 274 -13.74 -5.16 -1.73
N MET A 275 -13.31 -4.16 -2.50
CA MET A 275 -14.14 -3.55 -3.53
C MET A 275 -14.55 -4.55 -4.61
N LEU A 276 -13.64 -5.41 -5.07
CA LEU A 276 -13.95 -6.45 -6.08
C LEU A 276 -14.85 -7.58 -5.54
N LYS A 277 -14.94 -7.74 -4.21
CA LYS A 277 -15.87 -8.63 -3.51
C LYS A 277 -17.20 -7.96 -3.13
N SER A 278 -17.28 -6.63 -3.23
CA SER A 278 -18.48 -5.88 -2.84
C SER A 278 -19.72 -6.46 -3.52
N PRO A 279 -20.87 -6.58 -2.83
CA PRO A 279 -22.13 -6.96 -3.44
C PRO A 279 -22.55 -5.96 -4.52
N ASN A 280 -22.12 -4.69 -4.41
CA ASN A 280 -22.44 -3.64 -5.37
C ASN A 280 -21.57 -3.78 -6.65
N PRO A 281 -22.17 -4.08 -7.82
CA PRO A 281 -21.42 -4.22 -9.06
C PRO A 281 -20.72 -2.94 -9.53
N PHE A 282 -21.26 -1.76 -9.22
CA PHE A 282 -20.64 -0.48 -9.58
C PHE A 282 -19.28 -0.32 -8.91
N ILE A 283 -19.18 -0.69 -7.62
CA ILE A 283 -17.92 -0.68 -6.87
C ILE A 283 -16.89 -1.61 -7.53
N ARG A 284 -17.28 -2.84 -7.88
CA ARG A 284 -16.40 -3.80 -8.58
C ARG A 284 -15.86 -3.24 -9.89
N SER A 285 -16.70 -2.52 -10.64
CA SER A 285 -16.30 -1.92 -11.92
C SER A 285 -15.37 -0.71 -11.79
N ILE A 286 -15.39 -0.01 -10.64
CA ILE A 286 -14.60 1.21 -10.43
C ILE A 286 -13.18 0.89 -9.94
N ALA A 287 -13.01 -0.13 -9.09
CA ALA A 287 -11.70 -0.52 -8.55
C ALA A 287 -10.58 -0.62 -9.61
N PRO A 288 -10.72 -1.41 -10.70
CA PRO A 288 -9.68 -1.54 -11.72
C PRO A 288 -9.48 -0.28 -12.58
N LYS A 289 -10.43 0.67 -12.55
CA LYS A 289 -10.33 1.94 -13.26
C LYS A 289 -9.44 2.94 -12.51
N ILE A 290 -9.35 2.84 -11.18
CA ILE A 290 -8.53 3.75 -10.37
C ILE A 290 -7.09 3.24 -10.26
N VAL A 291 -6.92 2.00 -9.80
CA VAL A 291 -5.60 1.41 -9.48
C VAL A 291 -5.36 0.13 -10.27
N ASP A 292 -4.08 -0.20 -10.49
CA ASP A 292 -3.70 -1.49 -11.05
C ASP A 292 -4.03 -2.62 -10.07
N VAL A 293 -4.73 -3.66 -10.56
CA VAL A 293 -5.12 -4.84 -9.75
C VAL A 293 -4.00 -5.87 -9.62
N GLY A 294 -2.77 -5.51 -9.97
CA GLY A 294 -1.58 -6.32 -9.74
C GLY A 294 -1.56 -7.62 -10.53
N GLY A 295 -2.20 -7.65 -11.70
CA GLY A 295 -2.30 -8.84 -12.54
C GLY A 295 -3.35 -9.86 -12.09
N MET A 296 -4.14 -9.57 -11.06
CA MET A 296 -5.34 -10.35 -10.76
C MET A 296 -6.31 -10.27 -11.95
N ILE A 297 -7.05 -11.35 -12.19
CA ILE A 297 -7.89 -11.50 -13.38
C ILE A 297 -9.37 -11.48 -12.97
N GLN A 298 -10.17 -10.68 -13.69
CA GLN A 298 -11.62 -10.64 -13.54
C GLN A 298 -12.29 -11.72 -14.39
N LYS A 299 -13.47 -12.21 -13.97
CA LYS A 299 -14.24 -13.26 -14.66
C LYS A 299 -14.57 -12.92 -16.12
N LYS A 300 -14.66 -11.63 -16.48
CA LYS A 300 -14.91 -11.16 -17.85
C LYS A 300 -13.83 -11.54 -18.86
N VAL A 301 -12.58 -11.72 -18.42
CA VAL A 301 -11.49 -12.21 -19.29
C VAL A 301 -11.78 -13.62 -19.79
N GLY A 302 -12.34 -14.48 -18.95
CA GLY A 302 -12.79 -15.82 -19.35
C GLY A 302 -13.92 -15.79 -20.38
N LYS A 303 -14.67 -14.69 -20.47
CA LYS A 303 -15.74 -14.45 -21.45
C LYS A 303 -15.26 -13.75 -22.72
N GLY A 304 -13.97 -13.47 -22.84
CA GLY A 304 -13.39 -12.80 -24.02
C GLY A 304 -13.42 -11.28 -23.96
N GLU A 305 -13.74 -10.68 -22.81
CA GLU A 305 -13.77 -9.23 -22.62
C GLU A 305 -12.49 -8.73 -21.94
N GLU A 306 -12.01 -7.57 -22.36
CA GLU A 306 -10.81 -6.96 -21.80
C GLU A 306 -11.04 -6.34 -20.42
N MET A 307 -9.97 -6.28 -19.63
CA MET A 307 -9.92 -5.53 -18.39
C MET A 307 -9.70 -4.05 -18.64
N GLU A 308 -10.10 -3.25 -17.67
CA GLU A 308 -9.92 -1.80 -17.73
C GLU A 308 -8.47 -1.44 -17.44
N GLN A 309 -7.94 -0.42 -18.13
CA GLN A 309 -6.64 0.16 -17.80
C GLN A 309 -6.81 1.27 -16.78
N SER A 310 -6.05 1.19 -15.69
CA SER A 310 -6.19 2.08 -14.55
C SER A 310 -5.65 3.48 -14.80
N VAL A 311 -6.17 4.45 -14.03
CA VAL A 311 -5.61 5.80 -13.92
C VAL A 311 -4.15 5.72 -13.46
N GLU A 312 -3.82 4.85 -12.51
CA GLU A 312 -2.44 4.62 -12.07
C GLU A 312 -1.49 4.24 -13.22
N ALA A 313 -1.86 3.26 -14.05
CA ALA A 313 -1.04 2.82 -15.17
C ALA A 313 -0.89 3.94 -16.22
N THR A 314 -1.98 4.63 -16.52
CA THR A 314 -1.98 5.75 -17.48
C THR A 314 -1.11 6.91 -16.99
N PHE A 315 -1.17 7.24 -15.71
CA PHE A 315 -0.29 8.25 -15.13
C PHE A 315 1.19 7.88 -15.29
N ARG A 316 1.54 6.62 -14.97
CA ARG A 316 2.91 6.12 -15.09
C ARG A 316 3.43 6.21 -16.51
N THR A 317 2.64 5.93 -17.53
CA THR A 317 3.10 5.94 -18.94
C THR A 317 3.01 7.31 -19.60
N GLN A 318 2.10 8.18 -19.16
CA GLN A 318 1.92 9.50 -19.78
C GLN A 318 2.86 10.56 -19.21
N TYR A 319 3.05 10.60 -17.88
CA TYR A 319 3.76 11.72 -17.23
C TYR A 319 5.17 11.37 -16.78
N ASN A 320 5.40 10.16 -16.26
CA ASN A 320 6.72 9.80 -15.73
C ASN A 320 7.83 9.76 -16.80
N PRO A 321 7.63 9.30 -18.05
CA PRO A 321 8.69 9.32 -19.06
C PRO A 321 9.19 10.75 -19.34
N SER A 322 8.27 11.71 -19.39
CA SER A 322 8.60 13.12 -19.55
C SER A 322 9.39 13.63 -18.33
N LEU A 323 8.94 13.31 -17.10
CA LEU A 323 9.65 13.67 -15.86
C LEU A 323 11.06 13.06 -15.82
N VAL A 324 11.21 11.78 -16.16
CA VAL A 324 12.49 11.08 -16.28
C VAL A 324 13.40 11.88 -17.22
N ASN A 325 12.94 12.19 -18.44
CA ASN A 325 13.74 12.92 -19.42
C ASN A 325 14.16 14.32 -18.93
N ILE A 326 13.29 15.01 -18.20
CA ILE A 326 13.62 16.30 -17.57
C ILE A 326 14.70 16.13 -16.50
N MET A 327 14.57 15.16 -15.59
CA MET A 327 15.61 14.87 -14.58
C MET A 327 16.96 14.57 -15.24
N LYS A 328 16.96 13.72 -16.28
CA LYS A 328 18.17 13.45 -17.07
C LYS A 328 18.78 14.73 -17.65
N SER A 329 17.95 15.65 -18.14
CA SER A 329 18.45 16.91 -18.71
C SER A 329 19.08 17.84 -17.67
N ILE A 330 18.61 17.80 -16.42
CA ILE A 330 19.20 18.54 -15.29
C ILE A 330 20.57 17.94 -14.97
N ASP A 331 20.69 16.61 -14.86
CA ASP A 331 21.97 15.93 -14.64
C ASP A 331 22.98 16.27 -15.74
N LEU A 332 22.54 16.21 -17.00
CA LEU A 332 23.39 16.52 -18.16
C LEU A 332 23.89 17.96 -18.10
N ALA A 333 23.01 18.92 -17.80
CA ALA A 333 23.37 20.33 -17.66
C ALA A 333 24.35 20.57 -16.51
N TYR A 334 24.17 19.87 -15.38
CA TYR A 334 25.08 19.97 -14.24
C TYR A 334 26.44 19.36 -14.54
N LEU A 335 26.50 18.14 -15.11
CA LEU A 335 27.76 17.50 -15.49
C LEU A 335 28.51 18.32 -16.56
N GLU A 336 27.78 18.93 -17.50
CA GLU A 336 28.33 19.87 -18.48
C GLU A 336 28.98 21.09 -17.79
N TYR A 337 28.31 21.70 -16.82
CA TYR A 337 28.88 22.75 -15.96
C TYR A 337 30.15 22.27 -15.22
N ARG A 338 30.13 21.02 -14.72
CA ARG A 338 31.26 20.39 -14.03
C ARG A 338 32.39 19.94 -14.97
N LYS A 339 32.22 20.10 -16.29
CA LYS A 339 33.13 19.64 -17.35
C LYS A 339 33.38 18.12 -17.31
N ILE A 340 32.33 17.37 -16.97
CA ILE A 340 32.36 15.90 -16.93
C ILE A 340 31.55 15.38 -18.12
N THR A 341 32.15 14.51 -18.92
CA THR A 341 31.42 13.85 -20.02
C THR A 341 30.38 12.90 -19.44
N ALA A 342 29.11 13.27 -19.60
CA ALA A 342 28.01 12.49 -19.06
C ALA A 342 27.84 11.15 -19.80
N SER A 343 27.61 10.08 -19.03
CA SER A 343 27.32 8.78 -19.60
C SER A 343 25.96 8.74 -20.28
N LYS A 344 25.88 7.99 -21.38
CA LYS A 344 24.62 7.65 -22.07
C LYS A 344 23.78 6.64 -21.28
N SER A 345 24.40 5.89 -20.37
CA SER A 345 23.68 4.99 -19.46
C SER A 345 23.17 5.79 -18.26
N ASP A 346 21.89 5.63 -17.94
CA ASP A 346 21.24 6.37 -16.86
C ASP A 346 21.81 6.00 -15.50
N THR A 347 22.06 4.71 -15.30
CA THR A 347 22.73 4.16 -14.12
C THR A 347 24.13 4.74 -13.94
N LEU A 348 24.98 4.70 -14.98
CA LEU A 348 26.34 5.23 -14.88
C LEU A 348 26.35 6.75 -14.65
N ARG A 349 25.40 7.47 -15.23
CA ARG A 349 25.26 8.92 -14.98
C ARG A 349 24.87 9.19 -13.53
N ALA A 350 23.97 8.41 -12.95
CA ALA A 350 23.63 8.51 -11.53
C ALA A 350 24.87 8.28 -10.64
N TYR A 351 25.70 7.27 -10.92
CA TYR A 351 26.99 7.07 -10.23
C TYR A 351 27.95 8.25 -10.41
N GLN A 352 28.03 8.83 -11.61
CA GLN A 352 28.84 10.04 -11.85
C GLN A 352 28.36 11.21 -10.99
N MET A 353 27.05 11.44 -10.92
CA MET A 353 26.44 12.50 -10.10
C MET A 353 26.79 12.32 -8.62
N THR A 354 26.61 11.12 -8.07
CA THR A 354 26.95 10.84 -6.67
C THR A 354 28.44 10.93 -6.40
N GLY A 355 29.30 10.43 -7.31
CA GLY A 355 30.74 10.59 -7.18
C GLY A 355 31.16 12.06 -7.10
N VAL A 356 30.51 12.94 -7.87
CA VAL A 356 30.71 14.40 -7.78
C VAL A 356 30.27 14.93 -6.42
N MET A 357 29.07 14.56 -5.94
CA MET A 357 28.57 14.99 -4.63
C MET A 357 29.49 14.57 -3.48
N PHE A 358 30.01 13.34 -3.49
CA PHE A 358 30.99 12.89 -2.49
C PHE A 358 32.29 13.68 -2.55
N LYS A 359 32.83 13.89 -3.76
CA LYS A 359 34.06 14.66 -3.93
C LYS A 359 33.88 16.09 -3.39
N ASP A 360 32.74 16.71 -3.65
CA ASP A 360 32.40 18.05 -3.17
C ASP A 360 32.29 18.13 -1.65
N PHE A 361 31.72 17.10 -1.03
CA PHE A 361 31.63 16.99 0.42
C PHE A 361 33.01 16.95 1.09
N PHE A 362 33.94 16.15 0.55
CA PHE A 362 35.28 15.99 1.13
C PHE A 362 36.27 17.11 0.77
N SER A 363 36.19 17.66 -0.45
CA SER A 363 37.16 18.67 -0.90
C SER A 363 36.81 20.10 -0.48
N GLY A 364 35.60 20.32 0.06
CA GLY A 364 35.03 21.65 0.30
C GLY A 364 34.76 22.33 -1.05
N ASN A 365 33.53 22.77 -1.30
CA ASN A 365 33.08 23.38 -2.57
C ASN A 365 33.76 24.72 -2.93
N VAL A 366 35.09 24.77 -3.04
CA VAL A 366 35.84 25.99 -3.31
C VAL A 366 35.70 26.35 -4.79
N GLY A 367 34.96 27.42 -5.07
CA GLY A 367 34.79 28.01 -6.40
C GLY A 367 33.82 27.27 -7.33
N LYS A 368 33.02 26.32 -6.83
CA LYS A 368 32.00 25.60 -7.61
C LYS A 368 30.69 25.54 -6.83
N ILE A 369 29.56 25.59 -7.54
CA ILE A 369 28.24 25.40 -6.92
C ILE A 369 27.92 23.90 -6.83
N SER A 370 27.31 23.51 -5.71
CA SER A 370 26.81 22.16 -5.51
C SER A 370 25.66 21.86 -6.46
N GLU A 371 25.34 20.58 -6.62
CA GLU A 371 24.17 20.10 -7.37
C GLU A 371 22.87 20.75 -6.88
N TYR A 372 22.71 20.82 -5.55
CA TYR A 372 21.55 21.44 -4.91
C TYR A 372 21.44 22.94 -5.22
N GLU A 373 22.53 23.69 -5.16
CA GLU A 373 22.52 25.11 -5.52
C GLU A 373 22.27 25.35 -7.01
N PHE A 374 22.76 24.45 -7.87
CA PHE A 374 22.45 24.47 -9.30
C PHE A 374 20.95 24.27 -9.54
N ARG A 375 20.30 23.29 -8.90
CA ARG A 375 18.84 23.09 -8.95
C ARG A 375 18.05 24.29 -8.43
N LYS A 376 18.50 24.92 -7.33
CA LYS A 376 17.90 26.16 -6.82
C LYS A 376 17.94 27.29 -7.83
N ARG A 377 19.08 27.48 -8.51
CA ARG A 377 19.19 28.48 -9.57
C ARG A 377 18.24 28.22 -10.73
N ILE A 378 18.01 26.97 -11.10
CA ILE A 378 17.03 26.62 -12.14
C ILE A 378 15.62 27.07 -11.75
N SER A 379 15.19 26.82 -10.50
CA SER A 379 13.89 27.32 -10.01
C SER A 379 13.79 28.84 -10.07
N LYS A 380 14.85 29.55 -9.67
CA LYS A 380 14.88 31.02 -9.77
C LYS A 380 14.81 31.48 -11.23
N ALA A 381 15.53 30.83 -12.14
CA ALA A 381 15.46 31.12 -13.56
C ALA A 381 14.04 30.90 -14.11
N LEU A 382 13.38 29.79 -13.77
CA LEU A 382 11.98 29.52 -14.13
C LEU A 382 11.03 30.62 -13.63
N ARG A 383 11.20 31.13 -12.42
CA ARG A 383 10.40 32.25 -11.89
C ARG A 383 10.64 33.57 -12.63
N ASN A 384 11.80 33.71 -13.26
CA ASN A 384 12.24 34.91 -13.97
C ASN A 384 12.10 34.79 -15.50
N GLY A 385 11.24 33.91 -16.01
CA GLY A 385 11.05 33.74 -17.45
C GLY A 385 12.15 32.92 -18.13
N ASP A 386 12.66 31.90 -17.44
CA ASP A 386 13.70 30.98 -17.88
C ASP A 386 15.10 31.62 -18.03
N VAL A 387 15.35 32.69 -17.26
CA VAL A 387 16.60 33.46 -17.24
C VAL A 387 17.18 33.54 -15.82
N ASP A 388 18.39 33.02 -15.64
CA ASP A 388 19.20 33.20 -14.44
C ASP A 388 19.71 34.65 -14.39
N LYS A 389 19.39 35.35 -13.29
CA LYS A 389 19.82 36.73 -13.06
C LYS A 389 21.32 36.81 -12.71
N ILE A 390 21.92 35.70 -12.30
CA ILE A 390 23.36 35.64 -12.04
C ILE A 390 24.09 35.33 -13.35
N THR A 391 25.23 35.99 -13.57
CA THR A 391 26.06 35.80 -14.77
C THR A 391 27.38 35.12 -14.39
N ASP A 392 27.46 33.82 -14.62
CA ASP A 392 28.68 33.02 -14.45
C ASP A 392 28.72 31.81 -15.41
N LYS A 393 29.67 30.89 -15.17
CA LYS A 393 29.86 29.68 -16.00
C LYS A 393 28.67 28.72 -15.94
N ALA A 394 27.79 28.80 -14.94
CA ALA A 394 26.62 27.92 -14.82
C ALA A 394 25.40 28.49 -15.57
N THR A 395 25.31 29.81 -15.73
CA THR A 395 24.17 30.53 -16.34
C THR A 395 23.67 29.90 -17.66
N PRO A 396 24.52 29.55 -18.64
CA PRO A 396 24.01 28.97 -19.89
C PRO A 396 23.33 27.61 -19.68
N MET A 397 23.88 26.78 -18.79
CA MET A 397 23.35 25.46 -18.46
C MET A 397 22.07 25.58 -17.63
N VAL A 398 21.99 26.53 -16.70
CA VAL A 398 20.79 26.83 -15.91
C VAL A 398 19.64 27.27 -16.83
N ASN A 399 19.88 28.22 -17.74
CA ASN A 399 18.87 28.71 -18.67
C ASN A 399 18.37 27.61 -19.61
N LYS A 400 19.29 26.76 -20.10
CA LYS A 400 18.95 25.59 -20.93
C LYS A 400 18.06 24.59 -20.17
N ALA A 401 18.39 24.28 -18.92
CA ALA A 401 17.60 23.39 -18.09
C ALA A 401 16.21 23.97 -17.78
N ALA A 402 16.13 25.26 -17.43
CA ALA A 402 14.87 25.96 -17.17
C ALA A 402 13.93 25.91 -18.39
N LYS A 403 14.42 26.22 -19.59
CA LYS A 403 13.63 26.14 -20.83
C LYS A 403 13.11 24.73 -21.12
N ASN A 404 13.90 23.69 -20.85
CA ASN A 404 13.45 22.32 -21.04
C ASN A 404 12.35 21.94 -20.04
N ILE A 405 12.53 22.32 -18.78
CA ILE A 405 11.53 22.10 -17.71
C ILE A 405 10.20 22.77 -18.04
N ARG A 406 10.22 23.97 -18.62
CA ARG A 406 9.02 24.69 -19.07
C ARG A 406 8.14 23.84 -19.99
N GLN A 407 8.75 23.05 -20.88
CA GLN A 407 7.99 22.18 -21.80
C GLN A 407 7.16 21.13 -21.05
N HIS A 408 7.68 20.59 -19.95
CA HIS A 408 6.95 19.62 -19.12
C HIS A 408 5.76 20.27 -18.40
N TYR A 409 5.93 21.47 -17.83
CA TYR A 409 4.82 22.22 -17.24
C TYR A 409 3.75 22.58 -18.28
N ASN A 410 4.17 22.97 -19.50
CA ASN A 410 3.24 23.26 -20.60
C ASN A 410 2.45 22.00 -21.03
N MET A 411 3.08 20.82 -21.04
CA MET A 411 2.40 19.56 -21.30
C MET A 411 1.33 19.27 -20.24
N ILE A 412 1.65 19.42 -18.94
CA ILE A 412 0.68 19.23 -17.85
C ILE A 412 -0.45 20.25 -17.96
N LYS A 413 -0.13 21.52 -18.23
CA LYS A 413 -1.10 22.59 -18.43
C LYS A 413 -2.09 22.25 -19.56
N LYS A 414 -1.57 21.87 -20.74
CA LYS A 414 -2.38 21.48 -21.88
C LYS A 414 -3.32 20.33 -21.53
N ASN A 415 -2.80 19.27 -20.89
CA ASN A 415 -3.61 18.13 -20.50
C ASN A 415 -4.69 18.49 -19.47
N ALA A 416 -4.46 19.49 -18.61
CA ALA A 416 -5.44 20.01 -17.66
C ALA A 416 -6.54 20.84 -18.35
N GLU A 417 -6.17 21.62 -19.36
CA GLU A 417 -7.09 22.37 -20.23
C GLU A 417 -7.97 21.41 -21.03
N ASP A 418 -7.39 20.35 -21.62
CA ASP A 418 -8.11 19.35 -22.42
C ASP A 418 -9.25 18.64 -21.66
N VAL A 419 -9.12 18.53 -20.33
CA VAL A 419 -10.14 17.88 -19.48
C VAL A 419 -11.04 18.88 -18.73
N ASP A 420 -10.83 20.18 -18.94
CA ASP A 420 -11.44 21.28 -18.16
C ASP A 420 -11.33 21.06 -16.65
N LEU A 421 -10.12 20.73 -16.18
CA LEU A 421 -9.87 20.32 -14.80
C LEU A 421 -10.41 21.33 -13.78
N PHE A 422 -10.02 22.59 -13.97
CA PHE A 422 -10.36 23.67 -13.04
C PHE A 422 -11.82 24.09 -13.18
N GLY A 423 -12.36 24.16 -14.40
CA GLY A 423 -13.76 24.52 -14.62
C GLY A 423 -14.71 23.52 -13.99
N LYS A 424 -14.43 22.22 -14.13
CA LYS A 424 -15.21 21.15 -13.48
C LYS A 424 -15.04 21.13 -11.97
N THR A 425 -13.84 21.40 -11.46
CA THR A 425 -13.59 21.47 -10.01
C THR A 425 -14.36 22.62 -9.38
N ILE A 426 -14.28 23.83 -9.96
CA ILE A 426 -15.01 25.01 -9.49
C ILE A 426 -16.52 24.80 -9.67
N GLY A 427 -16.97 24.23 -10.79
CA GLY A 427 -18.38 23.91 -11.01
C GLY A 427 -18.96 22.93 -9.97
N SER A 428 -18.19 21.92 -9.58
CA SER A 428 -18.56 20.99 -8.51
C SER A 428 -18.63 21.68 -7.14
N LEU A 429 -17.70 22.60 -6.86
CA LEU A 429 -17.71 23.42 -5.66
C LEU A 429 -18.95 24.31 -5.61
N ILE A 430 -19.28 25.01 -6.70
CA ILE A 430 -20.50 25.81 -6.85
C ILE A 430 -21.74 24.95 -6.55
N LYS A 431 -21.88 23.79 -7.21
CA LYS A 431 -22.99 22.85 -6.96
C LYS A 431 -23.10 22.45 -5.49
N THR A 432 -21.97 22.21 -4.83
CA THR A 432 -21.90 21.84 -3.41
C THR A 432 -22.32 22.99 -2.50
N ILE A 433 -21.77 24.20 -2.70
CA ILE A 433 -22.12 25.39 -1.92
C ILE A 433 -23.61 25.69 -2.08
N THR A 434 -24.15 25.67 -3.30
CA THR A 434 -25.59 25.86 -3.57
C THR A 434 -26.45 24.83 -2.83
N SER A 435 -26.04 23.55 -2.82
CA SER A 435 -26.76 22.52 -2.07
C SER A 435 -26.72 22.73 -0.55
N LYS A 436 -25.62 23.28 -0.01
CA LYS A 436 -25.50 23.63 1.42
C LYS A 436 -26.38 24.83 1.76
N ILE A 437 -26.38 25.87 0.93
CA ILE A 437 -27.26 27.05 1.08
C ILE A 437 -28.73 26.63 1.16
N ALA A 438 -29.15 25.67 0.34
CA ALA A 438 -30.52 25.15 0.35
C ALA A 438 -30.90 24.41 1.65
N LYS A 439 -29.92 23.86 2.38
CA LYS A 439 -30.12 23.11 3.62
C LYS A 439 -29.89 23.95 4.88
N THR A 440 -29.15 25.05 4.79
CA THR A 440 -28.81 25.92 5.93
C THR A 440 -29.99 26.83 6.29
N THR A 441 -30.40 26.77 7.56
CA THR A 441 -31.43 27.65 8.16
C THR A 441 -30.83 28.86 8.87
N ASP A 442 -29.54 28.85 9.24
CA ASP A 442 -28.84 29.97 9.90
C ASP A 442 -28.52 31.12 8.92
N PRO A 443 -29.02 32.36 9.15
CA PRO A 443 -28.74 33.53 8.32
C PRO A 443 -27.25 33.91 8.23
N LYS A 444 -26.46 33.77 9.31
CA LYS A 444 -25.03 34.15 9.30
C LYS A 444 -24.23 33.21 8.41
N MET A 445 -24.43 31.91 8.58
CA MET A 445 -23.81 30.89 7.74
C MET A 445 -24.26 31.01 6.28
N ARG A 446 -25.54 31.29 6.03
CA ARG A 446 -26.07 31.53 4.68
C ARG A 446 -25.40 32.72 3.99
N ASN A 447 -25.17 33.83 4.70
CA ASN A 447 -24.44 34.98 4.17
C ASN A 447 -22.98 34.64 3.83
N LYS A 448 -22.29 33.88 4.68
CA LYS A 448 -20.93 33.40 4.42
C LYS A 448 -20.88 32.52 3.16
N LEU A 449 -21.81 31.57 3.03
CA LEU A 449 -21.91 30.68 1.86
C LEU A 449 -22.23 31.45 0.57
N ASN A 450 -23.11 32.45 0.62
CA ASN A 450 -23.41 33.30 -0.53
C ASN A 450 -22.19 34.10 -1.00
N ALA A 451 -21.39 34.62 -0.07
CA ALA A 451 -20.13 35.29 -0.41
C ALA A 451 -19.13 34.33 -1.08
N GLN A 452 -19.02 33.10 -0.56
CA GLN A 452 -18.19 32.05 -1.16
C GLN A 452 -18.67 31.66 -2.56
N LEU A 453 -20.00 31.54 -2.76
CA LEU A 453 -20.60 31.24 -4.05
C LEU A 453 -20.24 32.32 -5.09
N LYS A 454 -20.41 33.59 -4.74
CA LYS A 454 -20.07 34.71 -5.62
C LYS A 454 -18.59 34.70 -6.02
N ASN A 455 -17.69 34.45 -5.06
CA ASN A 455 -16.26 34.35 -5.34
C ASN A 455 -15.94 33.20 -6.31
N ALA A 456 -16.55 32.03 -6.11
CA ALA A 456 -16.35 30.88 -6.98
C ALA A 456 -16.93 31.11 -8.39
N GLU A 457 -18.06 31.79 -8.52
CA GLU A 457 -18.64 32.18 -9.82
C GLU A 457 -17.75 33.17 -10.57
N GLU A 458 -17.19 34.15 -9.86
CA GLU A 458 -16.23 35.11 -10.43
C GLU A 458 -14.93 34.41 -10.86
N GLU A 459 -14.44 33.46 -10.07
CA GLU A 459 -13.27 32.65 -10.41
C GLU A 459 -13.51 31.79 -11.64
N LEU A 460 -14.69 31.15 -11.76
CA LEU A 460 -15.08 30.40 -12.95
C LEU A 460 -15.19 31.29 -14.19
N LYS A 461 -15.73 32.50 -14.04
CA LYS A 461 -15.80 33.48 -15.13
C LYS A 461 -14.39 33.87 -15.58
N ASN A 462 -13.50 34.21 -14.65
CA ASN A 462 -12.12 34.55 -14.95
C ASN A 462 -11.38 33.38 -15.63
N LEU A 463 -11.61 32.15 -15.18
CA LEU A 463 -11.06 30.95 -15.81
C LEU A 463 -11.52 30.78 -17.25
N ARG A 464 -12.79 31.07 -17.55
CA ARG A 464 -13.33 30.98 -18.92
C ARG A 464 -12.83 32.09 -19.83
N GLU A 465 -12.63 33.29 -19.28
CA GLU A 465 -12.21 34.47 -20.02
C GLU A 465 -10.70 34.48 -20.29
N PHE A 466 -9.89 34.05 -19.30
CA PHE A 466 -8.43 34.11 -19.35
C PHE A 466 -7.76 32.72 -19.45
N GLY A 467 -8.55 31.64 -19.48
CA GLY A 467 -8.06 30.26 -19.47
C GLY A 467 -7.62 29.79 -18.07
N VAL A 468 -6.95 28.63 -18.02
CA VAL A 468 -6.45 27.98 -16.79
C VAL A 468 -5.42 28.82 -16.01
N SER A 469 -5.12 30.03 -16.48
CA SER A 469 -4.21 30.93 -15.80
C SER A 469 -4.55 32.41 -15.99
N PRO A 470 -4.73 33.18 -14.90
CA PRO A 470 -4.43 34.61 -14.87
C PRO A 470 -2.93 34.89 -15.05
N SER A 471 -2.06 33.86 -15.00
CA SER A 471 -0.63 33.98 -15.22
C SER A 471 -0.20 33.26 -16.51
N THR A 472 -0.46 33.88 -17.64
CA THR A 472 0.45 33.83 -18.81
C THR A 472 1.81 34.45 -18.53
N SER A 473 2.10 34.83 -17.27
CA SER A 473 3.41 35.29 -16.82
C SER A 473 4.46 34.24 -17.20
N PRO A 474 5.49 34.62 -17.97
CA PRO A 474 6.62 33.75 -18.31
C PRO A 474 7.28 33.06 -17.10
N GLY A 475 7.05 33.59 -15.88
CA GLY A 475 7.62 33.15 -14.62
C GLY A 475 6.78 32.18 -13.76
N TYR A 476 5.76 31.49 -14.28
CA TYR A 476 4.95 30.60 -13.44
C TYR A 476 5.74 29.40 -12.90
N LEU A 477 5.74 29.19 -11.58
CA LEU A 477 6.23 27.97 -10.91
C LEU A 477 5.31 27.67 -9.73
N ASN A 478 5.04 26.39 -9.45
CA ASN A 478 4.19 26.01 -8.32
C ASN A 478 4.84 26.43 -7.00
N ARG A 479 4.05 27.03 -6.09
CA ARG A 479 4.55 27.47 -4.78
C ARG A 479 4.35 26.37 -3.75
N ILE A 480 5.45 25.94 -3.14
CA ILE A 480 5.47 25.13 -1.93
C ILE A 480 6.17 25.96 -0.86
N TRP A 481 5.53 26.16 0.30
CA TRP A 481 6.03 27.03 1.34
C TRP A 481 6.99 26.31 2.30
N ARG A 482 8.10 26.98 2.62
CA ARG A 482 9.09 26.56 3.61
C ARG A 482 8.64 26.99 4.99
N VAL A 483 7.81 26.18 5.63
CA VAL A 483 7.31 26.50 6.98
C VAL A 483 8.45 26.61 8.00
N ASP A 484 9.53 25.84 7.83
CA ASP A 484 10.73 26.01 8.65
C ASP A 484 11.35 27.41 8.53
N LYS A 485 11.40 27.97 7.31
CA LYS A 485 11.90 29.33 7.07
C LYS A 485 10.92 30.41 7.50
N LEU A 486 9.62 30.16 7.37
CA LEU A 486 8.57 31.06 7.88
C LEU A 486 8.65 31.20 9.39
N ILE A 487 8.83 30.09 10.12
CA ILE A 487 8.97 30.10 11.59
C ILE A 487 10.31 30.69 12.01
N GLN A 488 11.42 30.30 11.35
CA GLN A 488 12.76 30.80 11.71
C GLN A 488 12.93 32.31 11.46
N ASN A 489 12.29 32.85 10.42
CA ASN A 489 12.46 34.23 9.98
C ASN A 489 11.09 34.95 9.89
N GLU A 490 10.25 34.74 10.90
CA GLU A 490 8.88 35.26 10.96
C GLU A 490 8.83 36.78 10.76
N ASP A 491 9.66 37.52 11.49
CA ASP A 491 9.70 38.99 11.42
C ASP A 491 10.06 39.50 10.02
N ALA A 492 10.98 38.82 9.34
CA ALA A 492 11.36 39.16 7.97
C ALA A 492 10.19 38.93 7.01
N PHE A 493 9.49 37.80 7.14
CA PHE A 493 8.30 37.50 6.35
C PHE A 493 7.19 38.54 6.57
N LEU A 494 6.87 38.84 7.84
CA LEU A 494 5.86 39.82 8.20
C LEU A 494 6.22 41.21 7.68
N LYS A 495 7.49 41.61 7.75
CA LYS A 495 7.96 42.90 7.21
C LYS A 495 7.78 42.97 5.69
N ILE A 496 8.20 41.94 4.96
CA ILE A 496 8.08 41.86 3.49
C ILE A 496 6.62 41.94 3.06
N THR A 497 5.78 41.08 3.65
CA THR A 497 4.35 41.00 3.32
C THR A 497 3.58 42.26 3.71
N THR A 498 3.89 42.87 4.87
CA THR A 498 3.30 44.15 5.29
C THR A 498 3.67 45.25 4.31
N ASN A 499 4.95 45.37 3.93
CA ASN A 499 5.40 46.41 2.99
C ASN A 499 4.77 46.22 1.61
N TRP A 500 4.70 44.98 1.14
CA TRP A 500 4.03 44.66 -0.13
C TRP A 500 2.53 44.99 -0.08
N ALA A 501 1.81 44.56 0.95
CA ALA A 501 0.37 44.81 1.08
C ALA A 501 0.04 46.31 1.18
N LYS A 502 0.92 47.11 1.83
CA LYS A 502 0.82 48.57 1.83
C LYS A 502 0.95 49.15 0.42
N GLY A 503 1.90 48.68 -0.36
CA GLY A 503 2.13 49.17 -1.72
C GLY A 503 1.02 48.76 -2.69
N GLU A 504 0.69 47.47 -2.70
CA GLU A 504 -0.24 46.87 -3.65
C GLU A 504 -1.71 47.22 -3.35
N PHE A 505 -2.12 47.07 -2.08
CA PHE A 505 -3.52 47.26 -1.68
C PHE A 505 -3.79 48.62 -1.04
N LYS A 506 -2.77 49.49 -0.94
CA LYS A 506 -2.87 50.82 -0.31
C LYS A 506 -3.44 50.78 1.12
N MET A 507 -3.16 49.70 1.84
CA MET A 507 -3.61 49.50 3.23
C MET A 507 -2.81 50.36 4.22
N THR A 508 -3.41 50.71 5.36
CA THR A 508 -2.68 51.33 6.49
C THR A 508 -1.72 50.32 7.13
N GLN A 509 -0.70 50.81 7.86
CA GLN A 509 0.32 49.94 8.49
C GLN A 509 -0.30 48.85 9.38
N SER A 510 -1.32 49.18 10.17
CA SER A 510 -1.97 48.23 11.08
C SER A 510 -2.77 47.17 10.33
N VAL A 511 -3.52 47.56 9.30
CA VAL A 511 -4.32 46.64 8.48
C VAL A 511 -3.42 45.72 7.65
N ALA A 512 -2.36 46.28 7.04
CA ALA A 512 -1.38 45.49 6.28
C ALA A 512 -0.62 44.49 7.17
N ARG A 513 -0.28 44.87 8.41
CA ARG A 513 0.33 43.96 9.37
C ARG A 513 -0.63 42.84 9.79
N LYS A 514 -1.90 43.17 10.01
CA LYS A 514 -2.91 42.15 10.31
C LYS A 514 -3.08 41.16 9.15
N TYR A 515 -3.14 41.67 7.91
CA TYR A 515 -3.14 40.84 6.71
C TYR A 515 -1.91 39.92 6.62
N ALA A 516 -0.72 40.44 6.90
CA ALA A 516 0.52 39.66 6.94
C ALA A 516 0.48 38.54 7.99
N ILE A 517 -0.06 38.81 9.18
CA ILE A 517 -0.23 37.82 10.26
C ILE A 517 -1.25 36.76 9.86
N GLU A 518 -2.40 37.15 9.30
CA GLU A 518 -3.41 36.21 8.81
C GLU A 518 -2.87 35.35 7.67
N MET A 519 -2.06 35.94 6.77
CA MET A 519 -1.35 35.21 5.72
C MET A 519 -0.36 34.22 6.33
N LEU A 520 0.48 34.63 7.28
CA LEU A 520 1.42 33.75 7.96
C LEU A 520 0.70 32.58 8.63
N ASP A 521 -0.34 32.84 9.42
CA ASP A 521 -1.13 31.82 10.12
C ASP A 521 -1.78 30.84 9.13
N THR A 522 -2.32 31.37 8.03
CA THR A 522 -2.88 30.54 6.96
C THR A 522 -1.79 29.65 6.33
N LEU A 523 -0.59 30.19 6.09
CA LEU A 523 0.51 29.48 5.46
C LEU A 523 1.14 28.42 6.37
N THR A 524 1.33 28.72 7.65
CA THR A 524 1.88 27.77 8.63
C THR A 524 0.92 26.62 8.90
N ARG A 525 -0.40 26.84 8.79
CA ARG A 525 -1.43 25.79 8.89
C ARG A 525 -1.76 25.10 7.56
N SER A 526 -1.29 25.65 6.43
CA SER A 526 -1.63 25.12 5.11
C SER A 526 -1.04 23.72 4.87
N LYS A 527 -1.87 22.82 4.35
CA LYS A 527 -1.43 21.47 3.92
C LYS A 527 -0.91 21.54 2.48
N PRO A 528 0.12 20.76 2.12
CA PRO A 528 0.69 20.80 0.78
C PRO A 528 -0.22 20.15 -0.26
N TYR A 529 -1.23 19.40 0.18
CA TYR A 529 -2.16 18.65 -0.66
C TYR A 529 -3.62 18.99 -0.35
N LEU A 530 -4.49 18.78 -1.34
CA LEU A 530 -5.95 18.88 -1.18
C LEU A 530 -6.44 17.63 -0.44
N MET A 531 -6.83 17.80 0.81
CA MET A 531 -7.73 16.82 1.44
C MET A 531 -9.11 17.02 0.86
N ILE A 532 -9.63 15.99 0.20
CA ILE A 532 -11.05 15.96 -0.16
C ILE A 532 -11.77 15.43 1.07
N ASP A 533 -12.08 16.34 2.00
CA ASP A 533 -12.84 16.02 3.20
C ASP A 533 -14.34 16.13 2.90
N ASP A 534 -15.04 15.00 2.94
CA ASP A 534 -16.50 14.94 2.80
C ASP A 534 -17.20 14.75 4.18
N THR A 535 -16.45 14.68 5.29
CA THR A 535 -16.96 14.29 6.62
C THR A 535 -16.97 15.39 7.66
N ILE A 536 -16.50 16.59 7.34
CA ILE A 536 -16.51 17.72 8.28
C ILE A 536 -17.37 18.86 7.71
N ASP A 537 -18.34 19.29 8.52
CA ASP A 537 -19.31 20.36 8.22
C ASP A 537 -18.69 21.75 8.03
N GLU A 538 -17.37 21.88 8.09
CA GLU A 538 -16.64 23.13 7.83
C GLU A 538 -16.02 23.13 6.43
N ILE A 539 -16.56 24.00 5.57
CA ILE A 539 -15.88 24.40 4.33
C ILE A 539 -14.65 25.22 4.74
N ASP A 540 -13.55 24.53 5.00
CA ASP A 540 -12.28 25.18 5.20
C ASP A 540 -11.60 25.44 3.85
N PHE A 541 -11.79 26.65 3.32
CA PHE A 541 -11.17 27.15 2.09
C PHE A 541 -9.62 27.16 2.14
N THR A 542 -9.03 26.89 3.31
CA THR A 542 -7.58 26.69 3.45
C THR A 542 -7.10 25.33 2.92
N THR A 543 -8.00 24.34 2.77
CA THR A 543 -7.66 22.94 2.41
C THR A 543 -7.50 22.65 0.92
N THR A 544 -7.74 23.60 0.01
CA THR A 544 -7.44 23.42 -1.42
C THR A 544 -5.93 23.28 -1.67
N ALA A 545 -5.51 22.30 -2.48
CA ALA A 545 -4.10 22.01 -2.75
C ALA A 545 -3.33 23.28 -3.15
N SER A 546 -2.22 23.57 -2.48
CA SER A 546 -1.31 24.68 -2.82
C SER A 546 -0.82 24.62 -4.28
N SER A 547 -0.80 23.42 -4.88
CA SER A 547 -0.39 23.19 -6.26
C SER A 547 -1.48 23.47 -7.31
N ALA A 548 -2.77 23.38 -6.94
CA ALA A 548 -3.92 23.63 -7.82
C ALA A 548 -4.64 24.96 -7.51
N LYS A 549 -4.31 25.62 -6.39
CA LYS A 549 -4.76 26.99 -6.12
C LYS A 549 -4.21 27.92 -7.20
N LEU A 550 -5.11 28.61 -7.90
CA LEU A 550 -4.83 29.96 -8.41
C LEU A 550 -4.13 30.71 -7.27
N ARG A 551 -2.94 31.30 -7.53
CA ARG A 551 -2.04 31.91 -6.52
C ARG A 551 -2.86 32.57 -5.39
N GLY A 552 -3.04 31.87 -4.27
CA GLY A 552 -3.95 32.32 -3.21
C GLY A 552 -3.55 33.67 -2.62
N PHE A 553 -2.27 34.00 -2.73
CA PHE A 553 -1.72 35.31 -2.41
C PHE A 553 -1.04 35.90 -3.66
N LYS A 554 -1.40 37.15 -4.01
CA LYS A 554 -0.89 37.84 -5.21
C LYS A 554 0.58 38.32 -5.10
N ILE A 555 1.22 38.12 -3.94
CA ILE A 555 2.60 38.58 -3.70
C ILE A 555 3.58 38.04 -4.76
N PRO A 556 4.47 38.89 -5.32
CA PRO A 556 5.50 38.44 -6.27
C PRO A 556 6.48 37.44 -5.66
N ASP A 557 6.87 36.42 -6.44
CA ASP A 557 7.78 35.35 -6.01
C ASP A 557 9.15 35.89 -5.56
N GLU A 558 9.64 36.94 -6.21
CA GLU A 558 10.95 37.54 -5.93
C GLU A 558 11.07 38.06 -4.49
N LEU A 559 9.96 38.50 -3.88
CA LEU A 559 9.95 39.01 -2.52
C LEU A 559 9.95 37.90 -1.47
N ILE A 560 9.47 36.72 -1.83
CA ILE A 560 9.24 35.61 -0.90
C ILE A 560 10.08 34.37 -1.23
N ASP A 561 11.05 34.50 -2.13
CA ASP A 561 11.86 33.40 -2.65
C ASP A 561 12.51 32.58 -1.53
N ASP A 562 13.01 33.24 -0.48
CA ASP A 562 13.65 32.59 0.68
C ASP A 562 12.68 31.75 1.53
N PHE A 563 11.37 31.99 1.40
CA PHE A 563 10.30 31.28 2.09
C PHE A 563 9.63 30.21 1.23
N LEU A 564 10.12 30.00 0.00
CA LEU A 564 9.59 29.00 -0.92
C LEU A 564 10.57 27.85 -1.13
N GLU A 565 10.02 26.67 -1.41
CA GLU A 565 10.83 25.54 -1.86
C GLU A 565 11.38 25.89 -3.24
N ASN A 566 12.68 25.76 -3.37
CA ASN A 566 13.42 26.15 -4.57
C ASN A 566 14.17 24.98 -5.17
N ASP A 567 14.14 23.81 -4.55
CA ASP A 567 14.60 22.60 -5.22
C ASP A 567 13.65 22.21 -6.37
N ILE A 568 14.12 22.40 -7.60
CA ILE A 568 13.31 22.15 -8.80
C ILE A 568 12.88 20.69 -8.94
N GLU A 569 13.68 19.74 -8.46
CA GLU A 569 13.32 18.33 -8.50
C GLU A 569 12.13 18.04 -7.58
N SER A 570 12.17 18.57 -6.36
CA SER A 570 11.07 18.48 -5.40
C SER A 570 9.79 19.11 -5.97
N LEU A 571 9.89 20.30 -6.58
CA LEU A 571 8.77 20.99 -7.20
C LEU A 571 8.19 20.20 -8.38
N LEU A 572 9.05 19.68 -9.27
CA LEU A 572 8.65 18.90 -10.43
C LEU A 572 7.94 17.62 -10.03
N ARG A 573 8.57 16.78 -9.18
CA ARG A 573 7.97 15.52 -8.74
C ARG A 573 6.61 15.75 -8.08
N HIS A 574 6.49 16.80 -7.27
CA HIS A 574 5.22 17.17 -6.63
C HIS A 574 4.17 17.55 -7.66
N HIS A 575 4.50 18.51 -8.53
CA HIS A 575 3.57 19.03 -9.53
C HIS A 575 3.12 17.95 -10.51
N THR A 576 4.05 17.15 -11.04
CA THR A 576 3.75 16.04 -11.95
C THR A 576 2.82 15.05 -11.28
N LYS A 577 3.10 14.61 -10.04
CA LYS A 577 2.26 13.64 -9.32
C LYS A 577 0.87 14.19 -9.05
N THR A 578 0.76 15.38 -8.45
CA THR A 578 -0.56 15.93 -8.07
C THR A 578 -1.40 16.26 -9.30
N MET A 579 -0.86 17.03 -10.26
CA MET A 579 -1.63 17.43 -11.44
C MET A 579 -1.88 16.25 -12.38
N GLY A 580 -0.89 15.40 -12.62
CA GLY A 580 -1.05 14.25 -13.52
C GLY A 580 -2.17 13.33 -13.05
N ILE A 581 -2.22 13.00 -11.76
CA ILE A 581 -3.31 12.18 -11.20
C ILE A 581 -4.66 12.89 -11.26
N ASP A 582 -4.73 14.17 -10.89
CA ASP A 582 -5.99 14.93 -10.90
C ASP A 582 -6.57 15.06 -12.32
N ILE A 583 -5.71 15.22 -13.33
CA ILE A 583 -6.08 15.22 -14.75
C ILE A 583 -6.65 13.86 -15.16
N GLU A 584 -5.96 12.76 -14.86
CA GLU A 584 -6.42 11.43 -15.25
C GLU A 584 -7.70 11.00 -14.51
N LEU A 585 -7.85 11.35 -13.23
CA LEU A 585 -9.08 11.15 -12.47
C LEU A 585 -10.24 11.92 -13.11
N THR A 586 -10.01 13.20 -13.46
CA THR A 586 -11.02 14.03 -14.13
C THR A 586 -11.38 13.49 -15.52
N ARG A 587 -10.39 13.01 -16.28
CA ARG A 587 -10.62 12.37 -17.58
C ARG A 587 -11.49 11.13 -17.46
N ARG A 588 -11.27 10.32 -16.42
CA ARG A 588 -11.96 9.04 -16.24
C ARG A 588 -13.33 9.16 -15.57
N PHE A 589 -13.46 10.05 -14.59
CA PHE A 589 -14.61 10.14 -13.68
C PHE A 589 -15.34 11.48 -13.74
N GLY A 590 -14.89 12.40 -14.60
CA GLY A 590 -15.48 13.72 -14.77
C GLY A 590 -15.00 14.76 -13.77
N ASN A 591 -14.62 14.38 -12.54
CA ASN A 591 -14.00 15.29 -11.58
C ASN A 591 -13.02 14.56 -10.65
N VAL A 592 -12.12 15.33 -10.01
CA VAL A 592 -11.09 14.80 -9.10
C VAL A 592 -11.69 14.10 -7.89
N SER A 593 -12.84 14.57 -7.38
CA SER A 593 -13.48 13.99 -6.19
C SER A 593 -14.26 12.71 -6.47
N MET A 594 -14.51 12.38 -7.74
CA MET A 594 -15.40 11.32 -8.16
C MET A 594 -16.83 11.47 -7.59
N LYS A 595 -17.26 12.72 -7.33
CA LYS A 595 -18.47 13.01 -6.55
C LYS A 595 -19.71 12.37 -7.16
N ASP A 596 -19.94 12.54 -8.46
CA ASP A 596 -21.14 12.02 -9.11
C ASP A 596 -21.15 10.47 -9.07
N ASN A 597 -19.98 9.81 -9.23
CA ASN A 597 -19.88 8.35 -9.06
C ASN A 597 -20.16 7.90 -7.63
N ILE A 598 -19.64 8.62 -6.63
CA ILE A 598 -19.90 8.35 -5.21
C ILE A 598 -21.38 8.54 -4.88
N ASP A 599 -21.99 9.62 -5.38
CA ASP A 599 -23.41 9.91 -5.17
C ASP A 599 -24.29 8.82 -5.82
N ASP A 600 -23.93 8.31 -7.00
CA ASP A 600 -24.61 7.18 -7.66
C ASP A 600 -24.51 5.89 -6.85
N ILE A 601 -23.32 5.58 -6.31
CA ILE A 601 -23.11 4.43 -5.41
C ILE A 601 -23.99 4.56 -4.16
N ILE A 602 -23.98 5.73 -3.51
CA ILE A 602 -24.79 5.98 -2.31
C ILE A 602 -26.27 5.82 -2.63
N LYS A 603 -26.73 6.36 -3.76
CA LYS A 603 -28.12 6.23 -4.20
C LYS A 603 -28.52 4.78 -4.43
N ASP A 604 -27.64 4.00 -5.06
CA ASP A 604 -27.85 2.58 -5.31
C ASP A 604 -27.91 1.78 -4.00
N TYR A 605 -26.99 2.02 -3.06
CA TYR A 605 -27.02 1.40 -1.75
C TYR A 605 -28.25 1.76 -0.92
N LYS A 606 -28.64 3.05 -0.90
CA LYS A 606 -29.88 3.47 -0.21
C LYS A 606 -31.11 2.77 -0.77
N ARG A 607 -31.16 2.55 -2.08
CA ARG A 607 -32.22 1.77 -2.71
C ARG A 607 -32.18 0.31 -2.27
N LEU A 608 -31.02 -0.35 -2.32
CA LEU A 608 -30.87 -1.75 -1.84
C LEU A 608 -31.33 -1.89 -0.38
N ILE A 609 -30.90 -0.97 0.49
CA ILE A 609 -31.29 -0.95 1.92
C ILE A 609 -32.82 -0.78 2.07
N ASN A 610 -33.44 0.07 1.27
CA ASN A 610 -34.89 0.30 1.31
C ASN A 610 -35.69 -0.91 0.77
N GLU A 611 -35.15 -1.62 -0.22
CA GLU A 611 -35.76 -2.81 -0.85
C GLU A 611 -35.65 -4.06 0.03
N THR A 612 -34.57 -4.21 0.80
CA THR A 612 -34.38 -5.32 1.73
C THR A 612 -35.37 -5.22 2.88
N THR A 613 -36.07 -6.30 3.24
CA THR A 613 -37.00 -6.33 4.38
C THR A 613 -36.34 -6.77 5.68
N ASP A 614 -35.27 -7.57 5.60
CA ASP A 614 -34.51 -8.05 6.75
C ASP A 614 -33.63 -6.96 7.39
N ILE A 615 -33.74 -6.82 8.71
CA ILE A 615 -33.00 -5.84 9.51
C ILE A 615 -31.50 -6.19 9.54
N ALA A 616 -31.15 -7.48 9.62
CA ALA A 616 -29.75 -7.91 9.66
C ALA A 616 -29.06 -7.62 8.32
N GLU A 617 -29.70 -7.98 7.20
CA GLU A 617 -29.21 -7.66 5.85
C GLU A 617 -29.15 -6.14 5.59
N ARG A 618 -30.12 -5.35 6.06
CA ARG A 618 -30.02 -3.86 6.01
C ARG A 618 -28.80 -3.33 6.75
N ARG A 619 -28.52 -3.84 7.96
CA ARG A 619 -27.35 -3.42 8.75
C ARG A 619 -26.05 -3.83 8.04
N ALA A 620 -26.02 -5.02 7.46
CA ALA A 620 -24.88 -5.49 6.66
C ALA A 620 -24.64 -4.61 5.43
N LEU A 621 -25.69 -4.27 4.67
CA LEU A 621 -25.60 -3.37 3.52
C LEU A 621 -25.14 -1.96 3.89
N LYS A 622 -25.57 -1.44 5.04
CA LYS A 622 -25.11 -0.14 5.54
C LYS A 622 -23.61 -0.17 5.89
N SER A 623 -23.17 -1.20 6.63
CA SER A 623 -21.74 -1.38 6.96
C SER A 623 -20.89 -1.57 5.70
N GLN A 624 -21.39 -2.33 4.72
CA GLN A 624 -20.72 -2.53 3.45
C GLN A 624 -20.62 -1.24 2.63
N MET A 625 -21.68 -0.43 2.59
CA MET A 625 -21.65 0.89 1.94
C MET A 625 -20.56 1.77 2.56
N GLU A 626 -20.48 1.84 3.88
CA GLU A 626 -19.46 2.65 4.58
C GLU A 626 -18.04 2.14 4.29
N SER A 627 -17.85 0.80 4.30
CA SER A 627 -16.58 0.15 3.96
C SER A 627 -16.15 0.41 2.51
N ASP A 628 -17.05 0.26 1.55
CA ASP A 628 -16.79 0.50 0.13
C ASP A 628 -16.45 1.96 -0.15
N LEU A 629 -17.15 2.90 0.49
CA LEU A 629 -16.86 4.33 0.35
C LEU A 629 -15.51 4.68 0.99
N LYS A 630 -15.17 4.09 2.14
CA LYS A 630 -13.85 4.24 2.77
C LYS A 630 -12.74 3.71 1.86
N ASP A 631 -12.93 2.55 1.25
CA ASP A 631 -11.97 1.95 0.34
C ASP A 631 -11.81 2.73 -0.96
N LEU A 632 -12.92 3.14 -1.58
CA LEU A 632 -12.94 3.95 -2.79
C LEU A 632 -12.21 5.29 -2.58
N ARG A 633 -12.57 6.02 -1.51
CA ARG A 633 -11.92 7.28 -1.13
C ARG A 633 -10.45 7.07 -0.78
N GLY A 634 -10.17 6.01 -0.01
CA GLY A 634 -8.81 5.66 0.40
C GLY A 634 -7.89 5.39 -0.80
N LEU A 635 -8.37 4.65 -1.80
CA LEU A 635 -7.63 4.40 -3.04
C LEU A 635 -7.40 5.68 -3.86
N ARG A 636 -8.45 6.49 -4.04
CA ARG A 636 -8.35 7.80 -4.72
C ARG A 636 -7.30 8.68 -4.05
N ASP A 637 -7.37 8.83 -2.73
CA ASP A 637 -6.49 9.71 -1.98
C ASP A 637 -5.06 9.16 -1.91
N ARG A 638 -4.89 7.83 -1.90
CA ARG A 638 -3.57 7.20 -1.94
C ARG A 638 -2.90 7.41 -3.29
N LEU A 639 -3.68 7.30 -4.37
CA LEU A 639 -3.20 7.57 -5.71
C LEU A 639 -2.72 9.02 -5.86
N ARG A 640 -3.46 9.96 -5.27
CA ARG A 640 -3.10 11.39 -5.19
C ARG A 640 -1.93 11.67 -4.23
N GLY A 641 -1.54 10.70 -3.40
CA GLY A 641 -0.48 10.83 -2.40
C GLY A 641 -0.87 11.63 -1.17
N THR A 642 -2.17 11.74 -0.87
CA THR A 642 -2.73 12.50 0.26
C THR A 642 -3.21 11.59 1.39
N TYR A 643 -3.41 10.30 1.10
CA TYR A 643 -3.89 9.33 2.07
C TYR A 643 -2.86 9.05 3.16
N GLY A 644 -3.30 9.08 4.42
CA GLY A 644 -2.46 8.80 5.59
C GLY A 644 -1.41 9.88 5.89
N ALA A 645 -1.35 10.95 5.10
CA ALA A 645 -0.53 12.11 5.40
C ALA A 645 -1.08 12.82 6.65
N SER A 646 -0.18 13.26 7.53
CA SER A 646 -0.53 13.75 8.87
C SER A 646 -1.70 14.74 8.86
N LYS A 647 -2.58 14.64 9.86
CA LYS A 647 -3.56 15.69 10.12
C LYS A 647 -2.87 17.02 10.44
N ASP A 648 -1.68 16.97 11.04
CA ASP A 648 -0.78 18.11 11.21
C ASP A 648 0.70 17.70 10.98
N PRO A 649 1.25 17.96 9.78
CA PRO A 649 2.64 17.62 9.45
C PRO A 649 3.70 18.29 10.32
N HIS A 650 3.33 19.28 11.14
CA HIS A 650 4.23 20.04 12.02
C HIS A 650 4.44 19.40 13.38
N LEU A 651 3.56 18.49 13.80
CA LEU A 651 3.69 17.81 15.08
C LEU A 651 5.06 17.10 15.18
N LEU A 652 5.71 17.24 16.34
CA LEU A 652 7.01 16.63 16.61
C LEU A 652 6.98 15.11 16.42
N SER A 653 5.84 14.46 16.74
CA SER A 653 5.62 13.03 16.53
C SER A 653 5.66 12.63 15.05
N SER A 654 4.91 13.31 14.18
CA SER A 654 4.91 13.05 12.73
C SER A 654 6.29 13.26 12.11
N ARG A 655 7.03 14.28 12.59
CA ARG A 655 8.41 14.55 12.18
C ARG A 655 9.37 13.44 12.63
N PHE A 656 9.26 13.02 13.89
CA PHE A 656 10.05 11.93 14.44
C PHE A 656 9.82 10.62 13.67
N ILE A 657 8.57 10.30 13.33
CA ILE A 657 8.21 9.11 12.53
C ILE A 657 8.91 9.14 11.16
N ARG A 658 8.86 10.27 10.43
CA ARG A 658 9.55 10.40 9.12
C ARG A 658 11.06 10.28 9.24
N GLY A 659 11.63 10.88 10.28
CA GLY A 659 13.04 10.73 10.62
C GLY A 659 13.40 9.27 10.87
N LEU A 660 12.69 8.59 11.77
CA LEU A 660 12.97 7.21 12.13
C LEU A 660 12.86 6.26 10.93
N LYS A 661 11.89 6.46 10.04
CA LYS A 661 11.78 5.67 8.80
C LYS A 661 12.99 5.85 7.88
N SER A 662 13.47 7.09 7.73
CA SER A 662 14.68 7.37 6.93
C SER A 662 15.92 6.77 7.58
N PHE A 663 16.02 6.84 8.91
CA PHE A 663 17.08 6.20 9.68
C PHE A 663 17.09 4.68 9.47
N ASN A 664 15.94 4.02 9.60
CA ASN A 664 15.79 2.57 9.37
C ASN A 664 16.20 2.15 7.95
N VAL A 665 15.97 3.00 6.95
CA VAL A 665 16.45 2.75 5.58
C VAL A 665 17.97 2.79 5.53
N LEU A 666 18.58 3.83 6.11
CA LEU A 666 20.03 4.02 6.12
C LEU A 666 20.78 2.95 6.94
N THR A 667 20.14 2.32 7.91
CA THR A 667 20.74 1.27 8.76
C THR A 667 20.33 -0.14 8.35
N GLY A 668 19.17 -0.33 7.72
CA GLY A 668 18.60 -1.66 7.46
C GLY A 668 18.70 -2.17 6.02
N MET A 669 18.92 -1.29 5.03
CA MET A 669 18.79 -1.65 3.60
C MET A 669 20.11 -1.78 2.82
N GLY A 670 21.25 -1.96 3.50
CA GLY A 670 22.56 -1.95 2.84
C GLY A 670 22.79 -3.14 1.89
N SER A 671 22.17 -4.29 2.19
CA SER A 671 22.28 -5.54 1.40
C SER A 671 21.01 -5.90 0.62
N ALA A 672 20.20 -4.90 0.26
CA ALA A 672 18.91 -5.10 -0.41
C ALA A 672 19.04 -5.79 -1.78
N VAL A 673 20.12 -5.54 -2.53
CA VAL A 673 20.34 -6.13 -3.87
C VAL A 673 20.40 -7.66 -3.82
N LEU A 674 21.16 -8.23 -2.88
CA LEU A 674 21.27 -9.69 -2.73
C LEU A 674 19.90 -10.33 -2.46
N SER A 675 19.02 -9.63 -1.76
CA SER A 675 17.67 -10.10 -1.46
C SER A 675 16.73 -10.03 -2.67
N SER A 676 17.06 -9.21 -3.68
CA SER A 676 16.30 -9.07 -4.93
C SER A 676 16.79 -9.95 -6.08
N VAL A 677 17.82 -10.78 -5.87
CA VAL A 677 18.30 -11.74 -6.88
C VAL A 677 17.21 -12.71 -7.36
N PRO A 678 16.31 -13.24 -6.50
CA PRO A 678 15.23 -14.12 -6.94
C PRO A 678 14.27 -13.49 -7.95
N ASP A 679 14.25 -12.16 -8.11
CA ASP A 679 13.39 -11.46 -9.08
C ASP A 679 13.61 -11.94 -10.53
N VAL A 680 14.78 -12.51 -10.86
CA VAL A 680 15.03 -13.11 -12.18
C VAL A 680 14.07 -14.27 -12.48
N ALA A 681 13.76 -15.08 -11.47
CA ALA A 681 12.85 -16.20 -11.61
C ALA A 681 11.40 -15.76 -11.91
N ARG A 682 11.05 -14.50 -11.61
CA ARG A 682 9.73 -13.96 -11.91
C ARG A 682 9.43 -13.86 -13.39
N SER A 683 10.41 -13.54 -14.23
CA SER A 683 10.21 -13.54 -15.68
C SER A 683 9.88 -14.93 -16.21
N VAL A 684 10.50 -15.99 -15.64
CA VAL A 684 10.14 -17.38 -15.95
C VAL A 684 8.74 -17.70 -15.43
N MET A 685 8.40 -17.25 -14.23
CA MET A 685 7.10 -17.50 -13.60
C MET A 685 5.93 -16.93 -14.40
N VAL A 686 6.06 -15.69 -14.87
CA VAL A 686 4.98 -15.00 -15.58
C VAL A 686 5.01 -15.35 -17.05
N GLU A 687 6.18 -15.35 -17.70
CA GLU A 687 6.28 -15.51 -19.16
C GLU A 687 6.49 -16.96 -19.61
N GLY A 688 6.94 -17.84 -18.73
CA GLY A 688 7.33 -19.21 -19.05
C GLY A 688 8.78 -19.30 -19.53
N LEU A 689 9.37 -20.48 -19.35
CA LEU A 689 10.78 -20.74 -19.67
C LEU A 689 11.09 -20.55 -21.17
N GLU A 690 10.15 -20.89 -22.06
CA GLU A 690 10.31 -20.73 -23.51
C GLU A 690 10.48 -19.25 -23.90
N ASN A 691 9.57 -18.38 -23.45
CA ASN A 691 9.65 -16.95 -23.73
C ASN A 691 10.87 -16.31 -23.08
N PHE A 692 11.21 -16.72 -21.86
CA PHE A 692 12.41 -16.27 -21.17
C PHE A 692 13.70 -16.60 -21.95
N TYR A 693 13.79 -17.82 -22.49
CA TYR A 693 14.92 -18.24 -23.31
C TYR A 693 14.92 -17.57 -24.69
N GLU A 694 13.81 -17.61 -25.43
CA GLU A 694 13.71 -17.12 -26.81
C GLU A 694 13.84 -15.61 -26.90
N HIS A 695 13.13 -14.87 -26.04
CA HIS A 695 13.08 -13.41 -26.08
C HIS A 695 14.10 -12.74 -25.13
N GLY A 696 14.59 -13.46 -24.11
CA GLY A 696 15.56 -12.96 -23.13
C GLY A 696 16.98 -13.45 -23.41
N LEU A 697 17.32 -14.63 -22.86
CA LEU A 697 18.70 -15.14 -22.84
C LEU A 697 19.34 -15.22 -24.23
N ARG A 698 18.66 -15.82 -25.22
CA ARG A 698 19.20 -15.97 -26.58
C ARG A 698 19.55 -14.64 -27.24
N LYS A 699 18.86 -13.56 -26.87
CA LYS A 699 19.09 -12.21 -27.41
C LYS A 699 20.13 -11.42 -26.61
N MET A 700 20.26 -11.66 -25.30
CA MET A 700 21.39 -11.11 -24.54
C MET A 700 22.75 -11.60 -25.06
N PHE A 701 22.83 -12.89 -25.44
CA PHE A 701 24.06 -13.47 -25.97
C PHE A 701 24.29 -13.22 -27.47
N LYS A 702 23.32 -12.61 -28.17
CA LYS A 702 23.48 -12.19 -29.57
C LYS A 702 23.75 -10.69 -29.62
N GLU A 703 24.67 -10.25 -30.47
CA GLU A 703 24.87 -8.82 -30.71
C GLU A 703 23.59 -8.21 -31.30
N ILE A 704 22.89 -7.40 -30.52
CA ILE A 704 21.77 -6.59 -31.00
C ILE A 704 22.37 -5.35 -31.67
N PRO A 705 22.05 -5.09 -32.95
CA PRO A 705 22.46 -3.87 -33.64
C PRO A 705 22.15 -2.61 -32.81
N LYS A 706 23.09 -1.64 -32.79
CA LYS A 706 22.99 -0.44 -31.94
C LYS A 706 21.69 0.35 -32.15
N ASN A 707 21.17 0.40 -33.37
CA ASN A 707 19.89 1.02 -33.72
C ASN A 707 18.69 0.29 -33.11
N LEU A 708 18.65 -1.04 -33.14
CA LEU A 708 17.57 -1.83 -32.55
C LEU A 708 17.59 -1.78 -31.03
N LYS A 709 18.77 -1.81 -30.42
CA LYS A 709 18.93 -1.59 -28.97
C LYS A 709 18.40 -0.22 -28.55
N LYS A 710 18.62 0.81 -29.38
CA LYS A 710 18.06 2.14 -29.16
C LYS A 710 16.53 2.13 -29.24
N ILE A 711 15.94 1.55 -30.29
CA ILE A 711 14.46 1.46 -30.44
C ILE A 711 13.84 0.73 -29.24
N LEU A 712 14.42 -0.39 -28.81
CA LEU A 712 13.95 -1.10 -27.62
C LEU A 712 14.02 -0.22 -26.38
N LYS A 713 15.17 0.41 -26.12
CA LYS A 713 15.35 1.27 -24.94
C LYS A 713 14.41 2.47 -24.96
N ASP A 714 14.20 3.08 -26.12
CA ASP A 714 13.30 4.23 -26.29
C ASP A 714 11.85 3.82 -26.01
N GLU A 715 11.40 2.67 -26.52
CA GLU A 715 10.06 2.13 -26.22
C GLU A 715 9.88 1.81 -24.72
N LEU A 716 10.87 1.17 -24.08
CA LEU A 716 10.83 0.88 -22.66
C LEU A 716 10.83 2.16 -21.80
N ASN A 717 11.62 3.17 -22.17
CA ASN A 717 11.60 4.47 -21.51
C ASN A 717 10.22 5.13 -21.66
N ALA A 718 9.64 5.10 -22.87
CA ALA A 718 8.36 5.71 -23.16
C ALA A 718 7.19 4.97 -22.47
N ALA A 719 7.33 3.69 -22.16
CA ALA A 719 6.41 2.92 -21.32
C ALA A 719 6.71 3.02 -19.81
N ASN A 720 7.64 3.89 -19.39
CA ASN A 720 8.08 4.04 -18.00
C ASN A 720 8.59 2.73 -17.35
N VAL A 721 9.26 1.88 -18.12
CA VAL A 721 9.85 0.62 -17.63
C VAL A 721 11.26 0.85 -17.07
N SER A 722 12.03 1.78 -17.64
CA SER A 722 13.45 2.03 -17.33
C SER A 722 13.73 3.33 -16.58
N GLY A 723 12.74 3.86 -15.86
CA GLY A 723 12.86 5.12 -15.10
C GLY A 723 13.54 4.99 -13.72
N ASP A 724 13.81 3.77 -13.24
CA ASP A 724 14.14 3.52 -11.83
C ASP A 724 15.50 4.09 -11.37
N ALA A 725 16.58 4.07 -12.19
CA ALA A 725 17.83 4.71 -11.74
C ALA A 725 17.79 6.24 -11.76
N THR A 726 16.80 6.85 -12.44
CA THR A 726 16.61 8.30 -12.44
C THR A 726 15.65 8.74 -11.34
N LEU A 727 14.52 8.05 -11.17
CA LEU A 727 13.49 8.49 -10.22
C LEU A 727 13.56 7.83 -8.86
N GLY A 728 14.21 6.66 -8.72
CA GLY A 728 14.32 5.93 -7.44
C GLY A 728 12.98 5.51 -6.83
N LEU A 729 11.86 5.55 -7.59
CA LEU A 729 10.50 5.38 -7.05
C LEU A 729 10.33 4.05 -6.34
N ARG A 730 10.83 2.96 -6.93
CA ARG A 730 10.76 1.62 -6.35
C ARG A 730 11.54 1.51 -5.04
N ALA A 731 12.73 2.12 -4.96
CA ALA A 731 13.51 2.12 -3.73
C ALA A 731 12.86 2.95 -2.62
N MET A 732 12.28 4.10 -2.97
CA MET A 732 11.47 4.90 -2.03
C MET A 732 10.22 4.14 -1.54
N GLN A 733 9.56 3.38 -2.43
CA GLN A 733 8.46 2.49 -2.07
C GLN A 733 8.90 1.33 -1.19
N PHE A 734 10.06 0.72 -1.44
CA PHE A 734 10.64 -0.31 -0.57
C PHE A 734 10.91 0.22 0.83
N GLY A 735 11.44 1.43 0.95
CA GLY A 735 11.67 2.09 2.24
C GLY A 735 10.40 2.59 2.93
N ASP A 736 9.23 2.46 2.29
CA ASP A 736 7.98 3.12 2.67
C ASP A 736 8.13 4.63 2.91
N ILE A 737 9.08 5.28 2.24
CA ILE A 737 9.31 6.74 2.26
C ILE A 737 8.31 7.39 1.30
N GLY A 738 7.02 7.27 1.62
CA GLY A 738 5.92 7.66 0.73
C GLY A 738 5.65 9.16 0.63
N ASP A 739 6.16 9.95 1.59
CA ASP A 739 5.94 11.39 1.67
C ASP A 739 7.26 12.19 1.69
N THR A 740 7.93 12.23 0.54
CA THR A 740 9.08 13.12 0.31
C THR A 740 8.68 14.61 0.32
N PHE A 741 7.38 14.92 0.18
CA PHE A 741 6.86 16.29 0.07
C PHE A 741 6.46 16.89 1.43
N GLY A 742 6.30 16.04 2.45
CA GLY A 742 6.06 16.42 3.84
C GLY A 742 7.30 16.78 4.65
N SER A 743 8.53 16.60 4.11
CA SER A 743 9.76 17.02 4.79
C SER A 743 9.91 18.53 4.78
N ARG A 744 9.26 19.20 5.74
CA ARG A 744 9.20 20.66 5.84
C ARG A 744 10.44 21.24 6.51
N PHE A 745 11.19 20.44 7.28
CA PHE A 745 12.39 20.89 8.00
C PHE A 745 13.68 20.49 7.30
N THR A 746 14.74 21.26 7.54
CA THR A 746 16.05 21.09 6.86
C THR A 746 16.71 19.75 7.18
N TRP A 747 16.63 19.25 8.41
CA TRP A 747 17.20 17.95 8.78
C TRP A 747 16.46 16.76 8.13
N GLU A 748 15.12 16.79 8.06
CA GLU A 748 14.31 15.76 7.37
C GLU A 748 14.70 15.68 5.90
N ARG A 749 14.91 16.83 5.25
CA ARG A 749 15.35 16.91 3.85
C ARG A 749 16.75 16.31 3.66
N ASN A 750 17.70 16.66 4.52
CA ASN A 750 19.06 16.11 4.44
C ASN A 750 19.06 14.58 4.58
N MET A 751 18.20 14.05 5.47
CA MET A 751 18.09 12.61 5.67
C MET A 751 17.39 11.91 4.48
N ASN A 752 16.33 12.52 3.94
CA ASN A 752 15.67 12.05 2.70
C ASN A 752 16.59 12.10 1.47
N GLN A 753 17.46 13.11 1.36
CA GLN A 753 18.46 13.15 0.29
C GLN A 753 19.52 12.05 0.47
N SER A 754 19.92 11.79 1.71
CA SER A 754 20.88 10.73 2.05
C SER A 754 20.32 9.34 1.74
N THR A 755 19.02 9.08 1.95
CA THR A 755 18.39 7.80 1.57
C THR A 755 18.40 7.58 0.05
N GLY A 756 18.20 8.64 -0.74
CA GLY A 756 18.33 8.59 -2.20
C GLY A 756 19.73 8.18 -2.67
N VAL A 757 20.77 8.76 -2.06
CA VAL A 757 22.18 8.39 -2.32
C VAL A 757 22.47 6.97 -1.85
N PHE A 758 21.98 6.59 -0.68
CA PHE A 758 22.14 5.24 -0.12
C PHE A 758 21.57 4.16 -1.05
N PHE A 759 20.38 4.35 -1.63
CA PHE A 759 19.78 3.42 -2.59
C PHE A 759 20.51 3.31 -3.93
N MET A 760 21.32 4.32 -4.24
CA MET A 760 22.17 4.28 -5.40
C MET A 760 23.44 3.47 -5.06
N LEU A 761 24.08 3.76 -3.92
CA LEU A 761 25.29 3.07 -3.46
C LEU A 761 25.07 1.60 -3.12
N ASN A 762 23.91 1.22 -2.57
CA ASN A 762 23.59 -0.18 -2.30
C ASN A 762 23.32 -0.99 -3.58
N GLY A 763 23.30 -0.34 -4.76
CA GLY A 763 23.10 -0.95 -6.07
C GLY A 763 21.65 -1.28 -6.44
N LEU A 764 20.67 -1.05 -5.54
CA LEU A 764 19.29 -1.50 -5.71
C LEU A 764 18.61 -0.82 -6.91
N ASN A 765 18.84 0.48 -7.10
CA ASN A 765 18.33 1.20 -8.26
C ASN A 765 18.88 0.65 -9.59
N SER A 766 20.16 0.26 -9.60
CA SER A 766 20.84 -0.30 -10.78
C SER A 766 20.32 -1.69 -11.13
N TRP A 767 20.22 -2.56 -10.11
CA TRP A 767 19.67 -3.90 -10.24
C TRP A 767 18.22 -3.87 -10.73
N ASN A 768 17.37 -3.04 -10.10
CA ASN A 768 15.98 -2.89 -10.49
C ASN A 768 15.82 -2.41 -11.94
N GLN A 769 16.59 -1.39 -12.36
CA GLN A 769 16.53 -0.92 -13.75
C GLN A 769 16.94 -2.02 -14.73
N MET A 770 18.03 -2.73 -14.45
CA MET A 770 18.47 -3.85 -15.30
C MET A 770 17.38 -4.93 -15.41
N MET A 771 16.80 -5.32 -14.27
CA MET A 771 15.74 -6.34 -14.23
C MET A 771 14.48 -5.91 -14.96
N LYS A 772 14.05 -4.65 -14.82
CA LYS A 772 12.91 -4.09 -15.54
C LYS A 772 13.17 -3.98 -17.03
N GLU A 773 14.36 -3.54 -17.45
CA GLU A 773 14.72 -3.49 -18.87
C GLU A 773 14.73 -4.90 -19.50
N PHE A 774 15.30 -5.87 -18.79
CA PHE A 774 15.34 -7.26 -19.23
C PHE A 774 13.94 -7.89 -19.32
N ALA A 775 13.15 -7.79 -18.25
CA ALA A 775 11.77 -8.28 -18.23
C ALA A 775 10.89 -7.54 -19.25
N GLY A 776 11.06 -6.22 -19.39
CA GLY A 776 10.38 -5.39 -20.37
C GLY A 776 10.65 -5.80 -21.80
N GLY A 777 11.90 -6.14 -22.14
CA GLY A 777 12.25 -6.70 -23.44
C GLY A 777 11.51 -8.02 -23.71
N ILE A 778 11.55 -8.97 -22.77
CA ILE A 778 10.86 -10.27 -22.89
C ILE A 778 9.35 -10.06 -23.11
N ILE A 779 8.74 -9.24 -22.26
CA ILE A 779 7.29 -8.96 -22.28
C ILE A 779 6.89 -8.27 -23.58
N MET A 780 7.63 -7.24 -24.01
CA MET A 780 7.35 -6.52 -25.25
C MET A 780 7.42 -7.46 -26.46
N PHE A 781 8.45 -8.32 -26.53
CA PHE A 781 8.59 -9.27 -27.63
C PHE A 781 7.53 -10.38 -27.61
N ARG A 782 7.16 -10.89 -26.42
CA ARG A 782 6.04 -11.83 -26.28
C ARG A 782 4.71 -11.18 -26.69
N MET A 783 4.45 -9.95 -26.26
CA MET A 783 3.25 -9.18 -26.62
C MET A 783 3.17 -8.93 -28.12
N THR A 784 4.24 -8.41 -28.74
CA THR A 784 4.26 -8.17 -30.19
C THR A 784 4.17 -9.47 -30.98
N SER A 785 4.82 -10.55 -30.54
CA SER A 785 4.67 -11.87 -31.15
C SER A 785 3.24 -12.39 -31.09
N ALA A 786 2.52 -12.16 -29.99
CA ALA A 786 1.09 -12.47 -29.89
C ALA A 786 0.24 -11.57 -30.79
N ILE A 787 0.51 -10.26 -30.82
CA ILE A 787 -0.21 -9.32 -31.68
C ILE A 787 -0.06 -9.68 -33.17
N MET A 788 1.13 -10.16 -33.56
CA MET A 788 1.40 -10.53 -34.95
C MET A 788 0.80 -11.88 -35.39
N LYS A 789 0.26 -12.68 -34.46
CA LYS A 789 -0.52 -13.89 -34.76
C LYS A 789 -2.00 -13.53 -34.95
N PRO A 790 -2.72 -14.16 -35.90
CA PRO A 790 -4.17 -13.97 -36.03
C PRO A 790 -4.89 -14.33 -34.72
N TRP A 791 -5.85 -13.51 -34.30
CA TRP A 791 -6.54 -13.69 -33.01
C TRP A 791 -7.11 -15.10 -32.84
N LYS A 792 -7.75 -15.65 -33.87
CA LYS A 792 -8.31 -17.02 -33.85
C LYS A 792 -7.27 -18.12 -33.59
N ARG A 793 -6.00 -17.90 -33.96
CA ARG A 793 -4.88 -18.84 -33.78
C ARG A 793 -4.09 -18.61 -32.48
N LEU A 794 -4.44 -17.59 -31.70
CA LEU A 794 -3.79 -17.36 -30.41
C LEU A 794 -4.13 -18.47 -29.41
N SER A 795 -3.14 -18.84 -28.61
CA SER A 795 -3.36 -19.74 -27.47
C SER A 795 -4.33 -19.10 -26.47
N LYS A 796 -5.08 -19.92 -25.72
CA LYS A 796 -5.96 -19.41 -24.65
C LYS A 796 -5.21 -18.54 -23.64
N LYS A 797 -3.95 -18.91 -23.34
CA LYS A 797 -3.05 -18.17 -22.44
C LYS A 797 -2.70 -16.78 -22.99
N ASP A 798 -2.33 -16.69 -24.27
CA ASP A 798 -1.98 -15.41 -24.89
C ASP A 798 -3.19 -14.47 -24.98
N LYS A 799 -4.36 -15.01 -25.37
CA LYS A 799 -5.62 -14.24 -25.36
C LYS A 799 -5.92 -13.69 -23.96
N ARG A 800 -5.87 -14.56 -22.95
CA ARG A 800 -6.10 -14.20 -21.54
C ARG A 800 -5.15 -13.10 -21.09
N LYS A 801 -3.85 -13.19 -21.42
CA LYS A 801 -2.86 -12.15 -21.08
C LYS A 801 -3.14 -10.82 -21.78
N LEU A 802 -3.48 -10.83 -23.07
CA LEU A 802 -3.82 -9.61 -23.81
C LEU A 802 -5.06 -8.93 -23.21
N LEU A 803 -6.14 -9.70 -23.02
CA LEU A 803 -7.39 -9.21 -22.42
C LEU A 803 -7.19 -8.70 -21.00
N ALA A 804 -6.44 -9.42 -20.15
CA ALA A 804 -6.12 -8.99 -18.79
C ALA A 804 -5.26 -7.71 -18.74
N SER A 805 -4.42 -7.48 -19.76
CA SER A 805 -3.67 -6.22 -19.92
C SER A 805 -4.48 -5.08 -20.57
N GLY A 806 -5.74 -5.36 -20.89
CA GLY A 806 -6.69 -4.42 -21.47
C GLY A 806 -6.69 -4.36 -23.00
N ILE A 807 -6.01 -5.26 -23.72
CA ILE A 807 -5.98 -5.29 -25.18
C ILE A 807 -7.10 -6.21 -25.70
N SER A 808 -8.14 -5.61 -26.31
CA SER A 808 -9.25 -6.35 -26.92
C SER A 808 -8.85 -6.99 -28.27
N GLU A 809 -9.72 -7.83 -28.82
CA GLU A 809 -9.57 -8.34 -30.19
C GLU A 809 -9.48 -7.21 -31.22
N THR A 810 -10.27 -6.15 -31.05
CA THR A 810 -10.26 -4.99 -31.97
C THR A 810 -8.95 -4.21 -31.90
N ASP A 811 -8.43 -3.99 -30.70
CA ASP A 811 -7.15 -3.29 -30.51
C ASP A 811 -6.00 -4.15 -31.03
N HIS A 812 -6.04 -5.47 -30.80
CA HIS A 812 -5.07 -6.43 -31.31
C HIS A 812 -4.93 -6.31 -32.84
N LEU A 813 -6.06 -6.31 -33.57
CA LEU A 813 -6.04 -6.20 -35.03
C LEU A 813 -5.46 -4.86 -35.49
N ARG A 814 -5.89 -3.74 -34.89
CA ARG A 814 -5.37 -2.40 -35.21
C ARG A 814 -3.88 -2.28 -34.89
N MET A 815 -3.44 -2.78 -33.74
CA MET A 815 -2.02 -2.80 -33.36
C MET A 815 -1.20 -3.66 -34.32
N GLN A 816 -1.73 -4.79 -34.79
CA GLN A 816 -1.06 -5.62 -35.78
C GLN A 816 -0.82 -4.86 -37.09
N GLU A 817 -1.81 -4.11 -37.58
CA GLU A 817 -1.66 -3.27 -38.77
C GLU A 817 -0.58 -2.20 -38.58
N LYS A 818 -0.55 -1.53 -37.42
CA LYS A 818 0.47 -0.51 -37.12
C LYS A 818 1.87 -1.08 -36.98
N ILE A 819 2.02 -2.25 -36.35
CA ILE A 819 3.32 -2.93 -36.26
C ILE A 819 3.81 -3.33 -37.66
N LYS A 820 2.92 -3.84 -38.53
CA LYS A 820 3.28 -4.19 -39.91
C LYS A 820 3.73 -2.97 -40.73
N ALA A 821 3.05 -1.83 -40.55
CA ALA A 821 3.33 -0.61 -41.30
C ALA A 821 4.60 0.12 -40.80
N ASN A 822 4.77 0.22 -39.49
CA ASN A 822 5.73 1.15 -38.87
C ASN A 822 6.82 0.45 -38.04
N GLY A 823 6.61 -0.81 -37.69
CA GLY A 823 7.53 -1.59 -36.86
C GLY A 823 8.77 -2.07 -37.61
N VAL A 824 9.77 -2.51 -36.87
CA VAL A 824 11.01 -3.07 -37.42
C VAL A 824 11.09 -4.56 -37.08
N LYS A 825 11.38 -5.40 -38.07
CA LYS A 825 11.48 -6.85 -37.88
C LYS A 825 12.95 -7.28 -37.82
N ASP A 826 13.29 -8.10 -36.84
CA ASP A 826 14.62 -8.74 -36.70
C ASP A 826 14.45 -10.24 -36.41
N GLY A 827 14.68 -11.06 -37.45
CA GLY A 827 14.39 -12.49 -37.41
C GLY A 827 12.89 -12.74 -37.18
N LYS A 828 12.56 -13.37 -36.05
CA LYS A 828 11.16 -13.65 -35.64
C LYS A 828 10.51 -12.51 -34.83
N GLN A 829 11.28 -11.52 -34.40
CA GLN A 829 10.82 -10.49 -33.47
C GLN A 829 10.37 -9.22 -34.18
N TRP A 830 9.39 -8.55 -33.58
CA TRP A 830 8.90 -7.26 -34.02
C TRP A 830 9.15 -6.20 -32.95
N TYR A 831 9.78 -5.10 -33.37
CA TYR A 831 9.93 -3.89 -32.59
C TYR A 831 8.78 -2.96 -32.98
N PRO A 832 7.87 -2.60 -32.06
CA PRO A 832 6.62 -1.94 -32.40
C PRO A 832 6.84 -0.51 -32.88
N ASN A 833 7.88 0.17 -32.34
CA ASN A 833 8.25 1.54 -32.65
C ASN A 833 7.04 2.49 -32.55
N THR A 834 6.42 2.53 -31.36
CA THR A 834 5.11 3.15 -31.16
C THR A 834 5.12 4.66 -31.38
N ASP A 835 6.28 5.32 -31.34
CA ASP A 835 6.41 6.75 -31.65
C ASP A 835 5.89 7.07 -33.06
N LYS A 836 6.15 6.18 -34.04
CA LYS A 836 5.62 6.33 -35.41
C LYS A 836 4.10 6.16 -35.53
N TRP A 837 3.45 5.61 -34.50
CA TRP A 837 1.99 5.48 -34.49
C TRP A 837 1.34 6.79 -34.04
N ILE A 838 2.05 7.60 -33.24
CA ILE A 838 1.64 8.94 -32.82
C ILE A 838 1.60 9.87 -34.03
N ASP A 839 2.60 9.79 -34.91
CA ASP A 839 2.69 10.62 -36.13
C ASP A 839 1.48 10.47 -37.06
N VAL A 840 0.75 9.35 -36.96
CA VAL A 840 -0.47 9.05 -37.73
C VAL A 840 -1.76 9.19 -36.91
N GLY A 841 -1.70 9.80 -35.72
CA GLY A 841 -2.84 10.16 -34.89
C GLY A 841 -3.39 9.06 -33.97
N ASP A 842 -2.70 7.94 -33.79
CA ASP A 842 -3.19 6.79 -32.98
C ASP A 842 -2.66 6.78 -31.54
N GLU A 843 -2.61 7.95 -30.88
CA GLU A 843 -2.17 8.11 -29.49
C GLU A 843 -2.89 7.17 -28.51
N TYR A 844 -4.17 6.88 -28.78
CA TYR A 844 -4.96 5.93 -27.99
C TYR A 844 -4.34 4.53 -27.98
N LEU A 845 -3.94 3.98 -29.14
CA LEU A 845 -3.34 2.65 -29.24
C LEU A 845 -1.94 2.62 -28.63
N VAL A 846 -1.17 3.70 -28.78
CA VAL A 846 0.14 3.85 -28.16
C VAL A 846 0.03 3.79 -26.63
N ARG A 847 -0.86 4.60 -26.06
CA ARG A 847 -1.14 4.58 -24.62
C ARG A 847 -1.58 3.20 -24.16
N LYS A 848 -2.48 2.55 -24.90
CA LYS A 848 -3.00 1.23 -24.57
C LYS A 848 -1.91 0.16 -24.58
N PHE A 849 -1.04 0.16 -25.58
CA PHE A 849 0.12 -0.74 -25.67
C PHE A 849 1.12 -0.49 -24.53
N ARG A 850 1.50 0.77 -24.29
CA ARG A 850 2.45 1.15 -23.24
C ARG A 850 1.93 0.86 -21.83
N ASN A 851 0.64 1.09 -21.58
CA ASN A 851 -0.02 0.72 -20.32
C ASN A 851 0.02 -0.79 -20.09
N ALA A 852 -0.32 -1.58 -21.11
CA ALA A 852 -0.28 -3.04 -21.03
C ALA A 852 1.16 -3.56 -20.77
N LEU A 853 2.15 -2.96 -21.43
CA LEU A 853 3.58 -3.25 -21.20
C LEU A 853 4.01 -2.86 -19.79
N ASN A 854 3.71 -1.65 -19.34
CA ASN A 854 4.05 -1.15 -18.00
C ASN A 854 3.46 -2.04 -16.91
N SER A 855 2.15 -2.28 -16.92
CA SER A 855 1.49 -3.09 -15.90
C SER A 855 1.98 -4.55 -15.90
N SER A 856 2.30 -5.11 -17.07
CA SER A 856 2.89 -6.45 -17.17
C SER A 856 4.29 -6.52 -16.56
N VAL A 857 5.11 -5.48 -16.75
CA VAL A 857 6.44 -5.39 -16.13
C VAL A 857 6.32 -5.19 -14.63
N GLU A 858 5.46 -4.28 -14.15
CA GLU A 858 5.26 -4.02 -12.72
C GLU A 858 4.61 -5.20 -11.98
N ARG A 859 3.93 -6.10 -12.69
CA ARG A 859 3.48 -7.40 -12.16
C ARG A 859 4.65 -8.40 -12.04
N THR A 860 5.52 -8.44 -13.05
CA THR A 860 6.65 -9.38 -13.10
C THR A 860 7.71 -9.00 -12.07
N ILE A 861 8.20 -7.76 -12.16
CA ILE A 861 9.15 -7.16 -11.23
C ILE A 861 8.31 -6.43 -10.17
N VAL A 862 8.08 -7.08 -9.03
CA VAL A 862 7.05 -6.69 -8.04
C VAL A 862 7.30 -5.30 -7.48
N THR A 863 6.54 -4.31 -7.94
CA THR A 863 6.54 -2.94 -7.41
C THR A 863 5.18 -2.69 -6.78
N PRO A 864 5.08 -2.47 -5.45
CA PRO A 864 3.81 -2.22 -4.79
C PRO A 864 3.12 -0.97 -5.36
N GLY A 865 1.90 -1.15 -5.89
CA GLY A 865 1.02 -0.09 -6.36
C GLY A 865 0.16 0.50 -5.23
N ALA A 866 -0.66 1.49 -5.58
CA ALA A 866 -1.59 2.09 -4.63
C ALA A 866 -2.65 1.07 -4.14
N GLY A 867 -3.04 0.12 -4.98
CA GLY A 867 -4.05 -0.90 -4.68
C GLY A 867 -3.57 -2.08 -3.84
N ASP A 868 -2.26 -2.33 -3.78
CA ASP A 868 -1.74 -3.61 -3.28
C ASP A 868 -1.67 -3.68 -1.74
N ARG A 869 -1.60 -2.53 -1.06
CA ARG A 869 -1.40 -2.46 0.39
C ARG A 869 -2.71 -2.26 1.14
N ALA A 870 -2.83 -2.81 2.35
CA ALA A 870 -3.95 -2.50 3.23
C ALA A 870 -4.01 -0.99 3.53
N LEU A 871 -5.20 -0.44 3.80
CA LEU A 871 -5.36 1.00 4.00
C LEU A 871 -4.56 1.53 5.19
N TRP A 872 -4.68 0.87 6.35
CA TRP A 872 -4.04 1.26 7.60
C TRP A 872 -2.50 1.29 7.53
N THR A 873 -1.86 0.53 6.63
CA THR A 873 -0.39 0.50 6.49
C THR A 873 0.18 1.78 5.86
N SER A 874 -0.69 2.68 5.39
CA SER A 874 -0.30 4.00 4.88
C SER A 874 -0.50 5.13 5.88
N THR A 875 -1.06 4.88 7.07
CA THR A 875 -1.14 5.90 8.14
C THR A 875 0.23 6.15 8.75
N GLU A 876 0.40 7.22 9.52
CA GLU A 876 1.71 7.55 10.10
C GLU A 876 2.29 6.40 10.94
N LEU A 877 1.53 5.92 11.93
CA LEU A 877 1.94 4.79 12.78
C LEU A 877 1.93 3.46 12.02
N GLY A 878 0.90 3.20 11.22
CA GLY A 878 0.80 1.95 10.46
C GLY A 878 1.97 1.77 9.48
N SER A 879 2.39 2.85 8.81
CA SER A 879 3.52 2.83 7.89
C SER A 879 4.89 2.74 8.58
N LEU A 880 4.96 3.06 9.87
CA LEU A 880 6.13 2.81 10.71
C LEU A 880 6.19 1.32 11.08
N PHE A 881 5.08 0.76 11.56
CA PHE A 881 4.99 -0.63 11.98
C PHE A 881 5.14 -1.64 10.83
N THR A 882 4.68 -1.26 9.65
CA THR A 882 4.72 -2.11 8.46
C THR A 882 5.84 -1.74 7.50
N GLN A 883 6.80 -0.93 7.94
CA GLN A 883 7.95 -0.56 7.12
C GLN A 883 8.65 -1.82 6.58
N PHE A 884 8.96 -1.83 5.29
CA PHE A 884 9.52 -2.95 4.51
C PHE A 884 8.53 -4.09 4.19
N LYS A 885 7.39 -4.19 4.88
CA LYS A 885 6.34 -5.21 4.61
C LYS A 885 5.45 -4.85 3.41
N GLY A 886 5.64 -3.68 2.81
CA GLY A 886 4.92 -3.27 1.60
C GLY A 886 5.17 -4.19 0.40
N TYR A 887 6.39 -4.77 0.31
CA TYR A 887 6.72 -5.74 -0.74
C TYR A 887 5.94 -7.05 -0.58
N SER A 888 5.89 -7.62 0.62
CA SER A 888 5.17 -8.88 0.88
C SER A 888 3.68 -8.77 0.58
N GLN A 889 3.08 -7.60 0.84
CA GLN A 889 1.73 -7.26 0.39
C GLN A 889 1.64 -7.22 -1.15
N GLY A 890 2.56 -6.52 -1.83
CA GLY A 890 2.62 -6.52 -3.29
C GLY A 890 2.77 -7.93 -3.90
N ALA A 891 3.63 -8.76 -3.31
CA ALA A 891 3.86 -10.15 -3.72
C ALA A 891 2.58 -10.99 -3.54
N MET A 892 1.84 -10.82 -2.44
CA MET A 892 0.57 -11.52 -2.24
C MET A 892 -0.41 -11.33 -3.41
N VAL A 893 -0.52 -10.11 -3.95
CA VAL A 893 -1.36 -9.81 -5.12
C VAL A 893 -0.71 -10.30 -6.42
N ARG A 894 0.52 -9.81 -6.69
CA ARG A 894 1.18 -9.89 -8.00
C ARG A 894 1.86 -11.22 -8.28
N VAL A 895 2.25 -11.95 -7.23
CA VAL A 895 2.91 -13.26 -7.29
C VAL A 895 1.88 -14.35 -7.04
N LEU A 896 1.34 -14.41 -5.82
CA LEU A 896 0.59 -15.56 -5.35
C LEU A 896 -0.82 -15.58 -5.91
N THR A 897 -1.62 -14.53 -5.67
CA THR A 897 -3.03 -14.48 -6.09
C THR A 897 -3.17 -14.53 -7.61
N ALA A 898 -2.46 -13.65 -8.32
CA ALA A 898 -2.48 -13.62 -9.79
C ALA A 898 -1.96 -14.93 -10.41
N GLY A 899 -0.90 -15.52 -9.85
CA GLY A 899 -0.34 -16.78 -10.34
C GLY A 899 -1.26 -17.98 -10.13
N LEU A 900 -1.90 -18.07 -8.96
CA LEU A 900 -2.91 -19.10 -8.69
C LEU A 900 -4.19 -18.94 -9.53
N GLN A 901 -4.53 -17.73 -9.97
CA GLN A 901 -5.61 -17.51 -10.93
C GLN A 901 -5.24 -17.93 -12.36
N GLU A 902 -3.96 -17.90 -12.74
CA GLU A 902 -3.52 -18.35 -14.07
C GLU A 902 -3.45 -19.88 -14.19
N LYS A 903 -3.18 -20.59 -13.08
CA LYS A 903 -3.19 -22.06 -12.99
C LYS A 903 -2.31 -22.75 -14.06
N ASP A 904 -1.22 -22.10 -14.47
CA ASP A 904 -0.38 -22.59 -15.55
C ASP A 904 0.92 -23.24 -15.05
N SER A 905 1.61 -23.94 -15.94
CA SER A 905 2.90 -24.58 -15.63
C SER A 905 4.02 -23.57 -15.39
N ALA A 906 3.92 -22.38 -15.97
CA ALA A 906 4.94 -21.33 -15.82
C ALA A 906 5.00 -20.85 -14.37
N PHE A 907 3.84 -20.65 -13.73
CA PHE A 907 3.74 -20.30 -12.32
C PHE A 907 4.53 -21.27 -11.43
N TRP A 908 4.30 -22.59 -11.57
CA TRP A 908 4.95 -23.60 -10.74
C TRP A 908 6.45 -23.74 -11.01
N GLN A 909 6.86 -23.64 -12.28
CA GLN A 909 8.28 -23.63 -12.64
C GLN A 909 9.00 -22.41 -12.03
N GLY A 910 8.36 -21.25 -12.10
CA GLY A 910 8.87 -20.03 -11.49
C GLY A 910 8.90 -20.09 -9.97
N ALA A 911 7.87 -20.65 -9.33
CA ALA A 911 7.82 -20.86 -7.88
C ALA A 911 8.97 -21.76 -7.40
N PHE A 912 9.23 -22.87 -8.10
CA PHE A 912 10.38 -23.73 -7.82
C PHE A 912 11.71 -22.99 -7.97
N MET A 913 11.87 -22.21 -9.04
CA MET A 913 13.08 -21.42 -9.28
C MET A 913 13.26 -20.30 -8.24
N LEU A 914 12.18 -19.68 -7.79
CA LEU A 914 12.18 -18.66 -6.73
C LEU A 914 12.67 -19.25 -5.41
N VAL A 915 12.14 -20.42 -5.00
CA VAL A 915 12.61 -21.12 -3.79
C VAL A 915 14.06 -21.54 -3.94
N THR A 916 14.46 -22.07 -5.09
CA THR A 916 15.86 -22.45 -5.37
C THR A 916 16.80 -21.24 -5.28
N MET A 917 16.43 -20.09 -5.83
CA MET A 917 17.20 -18.85 -5.67
C MET A 917 17.19 -18.35 -4.23
N GLY A 918 16.07 -18.50 -3.51
CA GLY A 918 15.95 -18.20 -2.08
C GLY A 918 16.94 -19.01 -1.25
N PHE A 919 17.16 -20.29 -1.60
CA PHE A 919 18.19 -21.14 -1.00
C PHE A 919 19.59 -20.57 -1.24
N PHE A 920 19.96 -20.23 -2.47
CA PHE A 920 21.28 -19.64 -2.75
C PHE A 920 21.49 -18.30 -2.02
N VAL A 921 20.46 -17.45 -2.00
CA VAL A 921 20.48 -16.20 -1.22
C VAL A 921 20.62 -16.49 0.27
N ASN A 922 20.04 -17.59 0.77
CA ASN A 922 20.24 -18.04 2.15
C ASN A 922 21.72 -18.23 2.46
N GLU A 923 22.37 -19.08 1.69
CA GLU A 923 23.77 -19.43 1.88
C GLU A 923 24.69 -18.22 1.67
N MET A 924 24.43 -17.38 0.67
CA MET A 924 25.22 -16.14 0.46
C MET A 924 25.14 -15.19 1.66
N LYS A 925 23.96 -15.00 2.26
CA LYS A 925 23.87 -14.12 3.45
C LYS A 925 24.50 -14.75 4.69
N LYS A 926 24.50 -16.08 4.84
CA LYS A 926 25.22 -16.73 5.94
C LYS A 926 26.70 -16.42 5.88
N ILE A 927 27.30 -16.58 4.70
CA ILE A 927 28.70 -16.20 4.43
C ILE A 927 28.90 -14.71 4.73
N GLN A 928 28.00 -13.84 4.27
CA GLN A 928 28.10 -12.40 4.49
C GLN A 928 28.07 -12.01 5.97
N TYR A 929 27.23 -12.67 6.78
CA TYR A 929 27.07 -12.36 8.20
C TYR A 929 27.97 -13.20 9.12
N GLY A 930 28.84 -14.06 8.56
CA GLY A 930 29.68 -14.96 9.35
C GLY A 930 28.88 -15.95 10.20
N ILE A 931 27.70 -16.36 9.72
CA ILE A 931 26.83 -17.33 10.42
C ILE A 931 27.24 -18.73 9.99
N ASP A 932 28.03 -19.39 10.85
CA ASP A 932 28.42 -20.79 10.69
C ASP A 932 27.49 -21.68 11.53
N ASP A 933 26.30 -21.99 11.00
CA ASP A 933 25.44 -23.05 11.57
C ASP A 933 25.50 -24.29 10.68
N GLU A 934 26.50 -25.13 10.93
CA GLU A 934 26.69 -26.41 10.23
C GLU A 934 25.56 -27.43 10.52
N ASN A 935 24.78 -27.22 11.60
CA ASN A 935 23.77 -28.16 12.07
C ASN A 935 22.37 -27.91 11.50
N GLU A 936 22.21 -26.97 10.54
CA GLU A 936 20.91 -26.67 9.95
C GLU A 936 20.40 -27.80 9.03
N THR A 937 19.22 -28.33 9.33
CA THR A 937 18.58 -29.43 8.60
C THR A 937 18.12 -28.99 7.21
N TYR A 938 17.97 -29.95 6.28
CA TYR A 938 17.43 -29.67 4.93
C TYR A 938 16.05 -29.00 4.97
N ARG A 939 15.21 -29.37 5.96
CA ARG A 939 13.86 -28.79 6.12
C ARG A 939 13.92 -27.33 6.54
N GLU A 940 14.82 -26.96 7.46
CA GLU A 940 15.07 -25.56 7.84
C GLU A 940 15.61 -24.75 6.67
N LYS A 941 16.58 -25.30 5.91
CA LYS A 941 17.09 -24.67 4.69
C LYS A 941 15.98 -24.41 3.67
N LEU A 942 15.04 -25.35 3.51
CA LEU A 942 13.89 -25.18 2.63
C LEU A 942 12.92 -24.11 3.13
N ILE A 943 12.62 -24.04 4.43
CA ILE A 943 11.78 -22.98 5.01
C ILE A 943 12.43 -21.61 4.84
N ASN A 944 13.72 -21.49 5.15
CA ASN A 944 14.49 -20.26 4.90
C ASN A 944 14.49 -19.87 3.42
N ALA A 945 14.57 -20.85 2.52
CA ALA A 945 14.50 -20.62 1.10
C ALA A 945 13.12 -20.11 0.66
N ILE A 946 12.04 -20.67 1.20
CA ILE A 946 10.66 -20.20 0.98
C ILE A 946 10.49 -18.78 1.53
N ASP A 947 10.92 -18.50 2.76
CA ASP A 947 10.87 -17.15 3.35
C ASP A 947 11.60 -16.12 2.48
N ARG A 948 12.83 -16.44 2.05
CA ARG A 948 13.66 -15.54 1.23
C ARG A 948 13.20 -15.39 -0.21
N SER A 949 12.40 -16.33 -0.70
CA SER A 949 11.85 -16.30 -2.07
C SER A 949 10.73 -15.27 -2.24
N GLY A 950 10.09 -14.83 -1.16
CA GLY A 950 8.92 -13.94 -1.20
C GLY A 950 7.67 -14.56 -1.85
N LEU A 951 7.66 -15.86 -2.13
CA LEU A 951 6.60 -16.54 -2.87
C LEU A 951 5.24 -16.46 -2.17
N LEU A 952 5.21 -16.66 -0.85
CA LEU A 952 3.97 -16.66 -0.07
C LEU A 952 3.56 -15.25 0.43
N GLY A 953 4.33 -14.21 0.06
CA GLY A 953 4.07 -12.83 0.45
C GLY A 953 3.89 -12.69 1.97
N TYR A 954 2.80 -12.03 2.38
CA TYR A 954 2.49 -11.76 3.79
C TYR A 954 2.41 -12.99 4.69
N PHE A 955 2.12 -14.19 4.18
CA PHE A 955 2.10 -15.40 5.02
C PHE A 955 3.48 -15.72 5.62
N THR A 956 4.56 -15.42 4.89
CA THR A 956 5.92 -15.58 5.43
C THR A 956 6.17 -14.60 6.57
N ASP A 957 5.73 -13.34 6.44
CA ASP A 957 5.86 -12.34 7.51
C ASP A 957 5.05 -12.72 8.75
N ALA A 958 3.82 -13.20 8.56
CA ALA A 958 2.95 -13.64 9.64
C ALA A 958 3.54 -14.87 10.36
N ASN A 959 4.02 -15.87 9.60
CA ASN A 959 4.69 -17.04 10.16
C ASN A 959 5.95 -16.63 10.93
N ASN A 960 6.79 -15.77 10.36
CA ASN A 960 8.01 -15.28 11.03
C ASN A 960 7.72 -14.50 12.32
N ALA A 961 6.65 -13.71 12.36
CA ALA A 961 6.22 -13.01 13.57
C ALA A 961 5.72 -14.01 14.62
N LEU A 962 4.89 -14.97 14.24
CA LEU A 962 4.40 -16.02 15.13
C LEU A 962 5.55 -16.83 15.74
N GLU A 963 6.48 -17.28 14.90
CA GLU A 963 7.68 -18.02 15.33
C GLU A 963 8.48 -17.21 16.35
N LYS A 964 8.77 -15.93 16.08
CA LYS A 964 9.58 -15.12 17.01
C LYS A 964 8.87 -14.78 18.31
N ILE A 965 7.58 -14.47 18.27
CA ILE A 965 6.80 -14.13 19.47
C ILE A 965 6.69 -15.35 20.39
N SER A 966 6.44 -16.52 19.81
CA SER A 966 6.28 -17.79 20.53
C SER A 966 7.60 -18.46 20.91
N ASP A 967 8.76 -17.79 20.74
CA ASP A 967 10.09 -18.40 20.95
C ASP A 967 10.27 -19.70 20.16
N PHE A 968 9.76 -19.72 18.94
CA PHE A 968 9.72 -20.86 18.03
C PHE A 968 9.06 -22.09 18.68
N GLN A 969 8.01 -21.88 19.46
CA GLN A 969 7.09 -22.95 19.85
C GLN A 969 6.03 -23.20 18.78
N LEU A 970 5.73 -22.17 17.98
CA LEU A 970 4.62 -22.19 17.03
C LEU A 970 5.05 -21.62 15.67
N GLY A 971 4.61 -22.27 14.59
CA GLY A 971 4.92 -21.87 13.21
C GLY A 971 5.46 -23.02 12.36
N ALA A 972 5.93 -22.71 11.15
CA ALA A 972 6.41 -23.72 10.21
C ALA A 972 7.70 -24.41 10.67
N ARG A 973 8.66 -23.69 11.27
CA ARG A 973 9.93 -24.27 11.74
C ARG A 973 9.72 -25.30 12.85
N PRO A 974 8.98 -25.01 13.93
CA PRO A 974 8.80 -25.98 15.03
C PRO A 974 8.01 -27.23 14.61
N LEU A 975 7.14 -27.10 13.60
CA LEU A 975 6.38 -28.24 13.04
C LEU A 975 7.24 -29.15 12.14
N LEU A 976 8.29 -28.61 11.52
CA LEU A 976 9.03 -29.30 10.45
C LEU A 976 10.49 -29.61 10.83
N ALA A 977 11.07 -28.87 11.77
CA ALA A 977 12.43 -29.00 12.26
C ALA A 977 12.44 -29.57 13.69
N ASN A 978 13.37 -30.48 13.96
CA ASN A 978 13.58 -31.06 15.29
C ASN A 978 14.80 -30.39 15.93
N LYS A 979 14.64 -29.17 16.45
CA LYS A 979 15.70 -28.44 17.17
C LYS A 979 15.07 -27.64 18.31
N ASP A 980 15.75 -27.61 19.46
CA ASP A 980 15.41 -26.71 20.55
C ASP A 980 15.86 -25.30 20.16
N PHE A 981 14.91 -24.38 20.04
CA PHE A 981 15.19 -22.99 19.70
C PHE A 981 15.45 -22.18 20.96
N THR A 982 16.47 -21.32 20.93
CA THR A 982 16.76 -20.39 22.02
C THR A 982 15.71 -19.27 22.07
N PRO A 983 15.23 -18.88 23.28
CA PRO A 983 14.30 -17.75 23.42
C PRO A 983 14.85 -16.46 22.80
N MET A 984 13.99 -15.74 22.10
CA MET A 984 14.37 -14.55 21.36
C MET A 984 14.41 -13.31 22.27
N PRO A 985 15.40 -12.41 22.11
CA PRO A 985 15.40 -11.13 22.80
C PRO A 985 14.13 -10.33 22.50
N ILE A 986 13.63 -9.58 23.49
CA ILE A 986 12.42 -8.74 23.38
C ILE A 986 12.48 -7.83 22.14
N GLY A 987 13.65 -7.25 21.85
CA GLY A 987 13.85 -6.41 20.65
C GLY A 987 13.59 -7.13 19.33
N ALA A 988 13.91 -8.44 19.24
CA ALA A 988 13.67 -9.25 18.05
C ALA A 988 12.19 -9.63 17.90
N LYS A 989 11.51 -9.92 19.03
CA LYS A 989 10.06 -10.15 19.07
C LYS A 989 9.31 -8.89 18.62
N LEU A 990 9.58 -7.76 19.25
CA LEU A 990 8.98 -6.48 18.90
C LEU A 990 9.31 -6.07 17.46
N GLY A 991 10.55 -6.29 17.00
CA GLY A 991 10.96 -6.02 15.63
C GLY A 991 10.19 -6.80 14.56
N SER A 992 9.79 -8.04 14.84
CA SER A 992 9.00 -8.84 13.88
C SER A 992 7.55 -8.38 13.75
N VAL A 993 6.96 -7.83 14.80
CA VAL A 993 5.56 -7.35 14.82
C VAL A 993 5.51 -5.90 14.36
N PHE A 994 6.24 -5.03 15.06
CA PHE A 994 6.20 -3.58 14.97
C PHE A 994 7.27 -3.00 14.05
N GLY A 995 7.98 -3.85 13.32
CA GLY A 995 8.95 -3.43 12.32
C GLY A 995 10.31 -2.99 12.93
N PRO A 996 11.24 -2.56 12.06
CA PRO A 996 12.64 -2.30 12.40
C PRO A 996 12.82 -1.18 13.45
N SER A 997 11.88 -0.25 13.55
CA SER A 997 11.91 0.83 14.54
C SER A 997 11.98 0.31 15.97
N ALA A 998 11.23 -0.75 16.28
CA ALA A 998 11.17 -1.32 17.62
C ALA A 998 12.48 -2.06 17.97
N SER A 999 13.09 -2.76 17.01
CA SER A 999 14.41 -3.37 17.23
C SER A 999 15.52 -2.33 17.32
N ASN A 1000 15.48 -1.27 16.51
CA ASN A 1000 16.49 -0.22 16.54
C ASN A 1000 16.45 0.58 17.85
N LEU A 1001 15.26 0.85 18.40
CA LEU A 1001 15.14 1.54 19.69
C LEU A 1001 15.67 0.69 20.85
N THR A 1002 15.40 -0.62 20.84
CA THR A 1002 15.93 -1.55 21.84
C THR A 1002 17.44 -1.76 21.72
N ASN A 1003 17.97 -1.84 20.49
CA ASN A 1003 19.41 -1.93 20.24
C ASN A 1003 20.15 -0.65 20.69
N LEU A 1004 19.61 0.54 20.39
CA LEU A 1004 20.19 1.81 20.86
C LEU A 1004 20.14 1.93 22.39
N GLY A 1005 19.05 1.47 23.03
CA GLY A 1005 18.95 1.39 24.49
C GLY A 1005 19.98 0.42 25.10
N GLY A 1006 20.23 -0.71 24.44
CA GLY A 1006 21.30 -1.66 24.79
C GLY A 1006 22.67 -1.00 24.72
N ILE A 1007 23.02 -0.39 23.59
CA ILE A 1007 24.29 0.34 23.40
C ILE A 1007 24.48 1.43 24.47
N ALA A 1008 23.44 2.23 24.73
CA ALA A 1008 23.51 3.28 25.76
C ALA A 1008 23.75 2.69 27.15
N THR A 1009 23.11 1.56 27.46
CA THR A 1009 23.30 0.85 28.72
C THR A 1009 24.71 0.28 28.85
N ASP A 1010 25.25 -0.32 27.80
CA ASP A 1010 26.61 -0.89 27.76
C ASP A 1010 27.67 0.21 27.91
N ILE A 1011 27.50 1.34 27.22
CA ILE A 1011 28.37 2.52 27.36
C ILE A 1011 28.29 3.10 28.78
N LEU A 1012 27.09 3.23 29.35
CA LEU A 1012 26.90 3.76 30.72
C LEU A 1012 27.45 2.81 31.80
N LYS A 1013 27.41 1.50 31.55
CA LYS A 1013 27.98 0.48 32.43
C LYS A 1013 29.47 0.22 32.18
N ASN A 1014 30.06 0.86 31.16
CA ASN A 1014 31.42 0.63 30.69
C ASN A 1014 31.72 -0.84 30.32
N ASP A 1015 30.70 -1.53 29.81
CA ASP A 1015 30.74 -2.94 29.40
C ASP A 1015 30.68 -3.03 27.87
N ILE A 1016 31.67 -2.43 27.21
CA ILE A 1016 31.73 -2.36 25.74
C ILE A 1016 32.40 -3.63 25.23
N ASP A 1017 31.62 -4.53 24.64
CA ASP A 1017 32.11 -5.75 24.00
C ASP A 1017 32.03 -5.68 22.46
N GLN A 1018 32.47 -6.75 21.78
CA GLN A 1018 32.40 -6.83 20.32
C GLN A 1018 30.95 -6.75 19.79
N ARG A 1019 29.97 -7.21 20.57
CA ARG A 1019 28.55 -7.15 20.22
C ARG A 1019 28.03 -5.71 20.31
N THR A 1020 28.48 -4.92 21.28
CA THR A 1020 28.20 -3.48 21.36
C THR A 1020 28.80 -2.75 20.16
N ILE A 1021 30.04 -3.09 19.75
CA ILE A 1021 30.71 -2.53 18.57
C ILE A 1021 29.98 -2.90 17.26
N ASP A 1022 29.59 -4.16 17.08
CA ASP A 1022 28.84 -4.61 15.91
C ASP A 1022 27.43 -3.97 15.86
N SER A 1023 26.80 -3.80 17.03
CA SER A 1023 25.52 -3.09 17.14
C SER A 1023 25.67 -1.60 16.82
N LEU A 1024 26.75 -0.96 17.28
CA LEU A 1024 27.11 0.42 16.94
C LEU A 1024 27.33 0.61 15.43
N ARG A 1025 28.04 -0.32 14.78
CA ARG A 1025 28.19 -0.33 13.33
C ARG A 1025 26.84 -0.48 12.63
N PHE A 1026 26.01 -1.43 13.06
CA PHE A 1026 24.69 -1.66 12.49
C PHE A 1026 23.76 -0.43 12.64
N SER A 1027 23.81 0.24 13.79
CA SER A 1027 23.05 1.47 14.06
C SER A 1027 23.64 2.71 13.39
N THR A 1028 24.84 2.64 12.81
CA THR A 1028 25.45 3.74 12.06
C THR A 1028 24.88 3.79 10.64
N PRO A 1029 24.27 4.91 10.20
CA PRO A 1029 23.83 5.08 8.81
C PRO A 1029 24.93 4.74 7.81
N GLY A 1030 24.66 3.81 6.89
CA GLY A 1030 25.66 3.33 5.92
C GLY A 1030 26.55 2.18 6.41
N GLY A 1031 26.51 1.82 7.70
CA GLY A 1031 27.39 0.82 8.31
C GLY A 1031 27.23 -0.61 7.78
N ASN A 1032 26.15 -0.88 7.04
CA ASN A 1032 25.87 -2.15 6.36
C ASN A 1032 25.97 -2.07 4.82
N LEU A 1033 26.51 -0.98 4.27
CA LEU A 1033 26.76 -0.85 2.84
C LEU A 1033 28.03 -1.59 2.48
N THR A 1034 27.91 -2.60 1.61
CA THR A 1034 29.07 -3.37 1.14
C THR A 1034 30.16 -2.51 0.50
N ALA A 1035 29.78 -1.42 -0.17
CA ALA A 1035 30.73 -0.48 -0.77
C ALA A 1035 31.54 0.33 0.26
N LEU A 1036 31.05 0.42 1.51
CA LEU A 1036 31.70 1.14 2.60
C LEU A 1036 32.26 0.20 3.68
N ASP A 1037 32.12 -1.12 3.52
CA ASP A 1037 32.62 -2.12 4.48
C ASP A 1037 34.10 -1.90 4.81
N PRO A 1038 35.04 -1.67 3.85
CA PRO A 1038 36.44 -1.43 4.19
C PRO A 1038 36.67 -0.20 5.08
N ILE A 1039 35.81 0.82 4.97
CA ILE A 1039 35.89 2.04 5.79
C ILE A 1039 35.37 1.75 7.20
N TYR A 1040 34.23 1.06 7.30
CA TYR A 1040 33.63 0.74 8.59
C TYR A 1040 34.37 -0.36 9.35
N ASP A 1041 34.98 -1.32 8.65
CA ASP A 1041 35.90 -2.31 9.23
C ASP A 1041 37.10 -1.59 9.87
N GLY A 1042 37.63 -0.55 9.23
CA GLY A 1042 38.71 0.28 9.78
C GLY A 1042 38.30 1.18 10.96
N ILE A 1043 37.04 1.64 11.01
CA ILE A 1043 36.51 2.50 12.10
C ILE A 1043 36.12 1.67 13.33
N PHE A 1044 35.44 0.54 13.11
CA PHE A 1044 34.86 -0.26 14.18
C PHE A 1044 35.74 -1.46 14.58
N GLY A 1045 36.82 -1.74 13.85
CA GLY A 1045 37.76 -2.80 14.20
C GLY A 1045 37.15 -4.20 14.02
N LYS A 1046 37.40 -4.79 12.85
CA LYS A 1046 37.36 -6.24 12.65
C LYS A 1046 38.75 -6.76 12.33
#